data_AF-A0A521R5L3-F1
#
_entry.id   AF-A0A521R5L3-F1
#
_cell.length_a   1.000
_cell.length_b   1.000
_cell.length_c   1.000
_cell.angle_alpha   90.00
_cell.angle_beta   90.00
_cell.angle_gamma   90.00
#
_symmetry.space_group_name_H-M   'P 1'
#
loop_
_entity.id
_entity.type
_entity.pdbx_description
1 polymer ?
#
loop_
_entity_poly.entity_id
_entity_poly.type
_entity_poly.pdbx_seq_one_letter_code
_entity_poly.pdbx_strand_id
1 'polypeptide(L)'
;MPTVAFSQDSRWDALLTNSNWYVPIPGLIAYASSNQSFTTPPPTPIGDQTLWALGTATNGVFTGQSQASFYMNGITTTGISAMQGLVTSGGQIVIAFSSDTAPTTIGIGQMREIGGVPLMEMQMITGTSLLVTHWAYMTPYNPAVFTPPSPSQVVTADITSPQWRWTAGTTWRLASSTLFGTSTPGTFKITNYSNGYYWGLGAAPQGSTVGNFTVMGSMTPEGNVLFSLLSDGVPNNLSGQITGDASSGIMVLHPYAGSGTYGPASEASIMPVSAIAAGQTYFISNIGTSVIPAFTGGTLQVDTIGQAYGQNFTLDGSASNRLDQRGNSALLSGILSDASPGTPGQITIANSESGGRIILTGANTYTGPTMVEAGATLVVNGSIVSPVTVGGVLGGTGTVGATTISNGGVLAPGNSIGTINVTGNLSFAPGATYVVEISPGAADRTNVTGTANLQGTTLAAFTPGNYSPRGYTLLSAAGGRSGTFGNFVTVDLPDGFIASLAYTSTDVQLNLTAALGMGTTLTANQSAVAGAINNGFNSGNSLPSGLSALFSQSGATLASSLNTLSGEAQSGVQVSTFAFGNQFLNTLLASGGSTGPQQQTAQYASLTANEANAEPRRLRGWVAGFGGYGWLGGTANNGSSSVQTSVQGLAAGADWTFDQGVLGVAVASGTSNWYLGGGLGNGRTNAFQAGVYGRTTFGSLYLAAAGAWGLHGVSTQRSVPYLADSLTANYTATSWSGRAEMGYRLAFGDYGVTPFIAGQSQVVNMPGFCEASQAGNGAALCFNANSTPSLRSEIGIDADAAIGNILGSRAKLMARLAWAHEYQTTGSVSAWFQSLPGSTFAVSGASMPSDMGIARVMANFELDRAWSFRLQADAEFADRYGAFAGTARLAGRF
;
A
#
# COMPACT_ATOMS: atom_id res chain seq x y z
N MET A 1 60.93 0.17 49.00
CA MET A 1 61.07 -1.28 48.70
C MET A 1 60.19 -2.08 49.64
N PRO A 2 59.46 -3.10 49.17
CA PRO A 2 58.82 -4.05 50.07
C PRO A 2 59.89 -4.70 50.95
N THR A 3 59.63 -4.80 52.25
CA THR A 3 60.52 -5.35 53.29
C THR A 3 60.64 -6.88 53.23
N VAL A 4 60.63 -7.46 52.03
CA VAL A 4 60.68 -8.92 51.82
C VAL A 4 62.10 -9.34 51.49
N ALA A 5 62.58 -10.38 52.17
CA ALA A 5 63.92 -10.93 52.04
C ALA A 5 64.13 -11.60 50.67
N PHE A 6 64.53 -10.83 49.66
CA PHE A 6 65.08 -11.38 48.43
C PHE A 6 66.53 -11.83 48.67
N SER A 7 66.98 -12.92 48.04
CA SER A 7 68.38 -13.36 48.13
C SER A 7 69.28 -12.34 47.43
N GLN A 8 69.91 -11.48 48.22
CA GLN A 8 70.89 -10.51 47.76
C GLN A 8 72.19 -11.25 47.37
N ASP A 9 72.78 -10.92 46.22
CA ASP A 9 73.95 -11.58 45.65
C ASP A 9 74.82 -10.54 44.93
N SER A 10 76.14 -10.59 45.12
CA SER A 10 77.09 -9.64 44.53
C SER A 10 77.43 -9.94 43.05
N ARG A 11 76.89 -11.03 42.49
CA ARG A 11 77.11 -11.47 41.09
C ARG A 11 76.97 -10.35 40.07
N TRP A 12 76.01 -9.45 40.27
CA TRP A 12 75.70 -8.37 39.33
C TRP A 12 76.38 -7.04 39.69
N ASP A 13 76.98 -6.91 40.88
CA ASP A 13 77.47 -5.63 41.40
C ASP A 13 78.51 -4.97 40.49
N ALA A 14 79.42 -5.77 39.93
CA ALA A 14 80.47 -5.27 39.04
C ALA A 14 79.91 -4.71 37.72
N LEU A 15 78.82 -5.29 37.22
CA LEU A 15 78.14 -4.84 36.00
C LEU A 15 77.29 -3.59 36.26
N LEU A 16 76.66 -3.51 37.43
CA LEU A 16 75.71 -2.45 37.78
C LEU A 16 76.40 -1.19 38.33
N THR A 17 77.48 -1.34 39.08
CA THR A 17 78.15 -0.23 39.78
C THR A 17 78.66 0.84 38.80
N ASN A 18 78.22 2.08 39.00
CA ASN A 18 78.66 3.26 38.23
C ASN A 18 78.51 3.08 36.70
N SER A 19 77.49 2.35 36.28
CA SER A 19 77.23 1.98 34.89
C SER A 19 76.16 2.86 34.25
N ASN A 20 76.19 2.97 32.92
CA ASN A 20 75.16 3.68 32.16
C ASN A 20 74.48 2.74 31.18
N TRP A 21 73.17 2.91 30.98
CA TRP A 21 72.35 2.02 30.14
C TRP A 21 71.44 2.83 29.21
N TYR A 22 71.18 2.31 28.02
CA TYR A 22 70.32 2.94 27.02
C TYR A 22 69.45 1.92 26.28
N VAL A 23 68.39 2.40 25.61
CA VAL A 23 67.53 1.58 24.74
C VAL A 23 68.06 1.59 23.30
N PRO A 24 68.41 0.44 22.71
CA PRO A 24 68.85 0.35 21.31
C PRO A 24 67.67 0.45 20.33
N ILE A 25 67.96 0.81 19.06
CA ILE A 25 66.94 1.13 18.03
C ILE A 25 65.79 0.10 17.93
N PRO A 26 66.03 -1.23 17.89
CA PRO A 26 64.92 -2.18 17.80
C PRO A 26 63.94 -2.06 18.97
N GLY A 27 64.41 -1.69 20.17
CA GLY A 27 63.61 -1.54 21.38
C GLY A 27 63.13 -0.11 21.65
N LEU A 28 63.38 0.86 20.76
CA LEU A 28 62.94 2.26 20.94
C LEU A 28 61.43 2.45 20.85
N ILE A 29 60.64 1.39 20.65
CA ILE A 29 59.20 1.50 20.54
C ILE A 29 58.54 1.33 21.91
N ALA A 30 57.55 2.16 22.19
CA ALA A 30 56.56 1.93 23.23
C ALA A 30 55.18 2.23 22.66
N TYR A 31 54.12 1.92 23.39
CA TYR A 31 52.76 2.26 22.96
C TYR A 31 52.05 3.11 24.01
N ALA A 32 51.54 4.25 23.55
CA ALA A 32 50.76 5.18 24.34
C ALA A 32 49.26 4.94 24.13
N SER A 33 48.48 5.00 25.20
CA SER A 33 47.04 4.75 25.19
C SER A 33 46.33 5.64 26.21
N SER A 34 45.02 5.79 26.05
CA SER A 34 44.21 6.52 27.03
C SER A 34 43.98 5.68 28.28
N ASN A 35 43.81 6.34 29.42
CA ASN A 35 43.31 5.68 30.63
C ASN A 35 41.80 5.38 30.61
N GLN A 36 41.10 5.60 29.49
CA GLN A 36 39.68 5.26 29.34
C GLN A 36 39.49 3.93 28.62
N SER A 37 40.36 3.64 27.65
CA SER A 37 40.32 2.43 26.83
C SER A 37 41.68 2.21 26.15
N PHE A 38 42.10 0.94 26.11
CA PHE A 38 43.25 0.50 25.31
C PHE A 38 42.89 0.17 23.85
N THR A 39 41.63 0.32 23.44
CA THR A 39 41.19 -0.01 22.08
C THR A 39 40.54 1.17 21.36
N THR A 40 40.12 2.20 22.10
CA THR A 40 39.35 3.33 21.56
C THR A 40 39.85 4.66 22.12
N PRO A 41 40.68 5.42 21.37
CA PRO A 41 41.35 5.00 20.14
C PRO A 41 42.39 3.90 20.41
N PRO A 42 42.80 3.12 19.40
CA PRO A 42 43.82 2.10 19.56
C PRO A 42 45.18 2.70 19.98
N PRO A 43 46.06 1.93 20.62
CA PRO A 43 47.32 2.43 21.15
C PRO A 43 48.21 2.98 20.02
N THR A 44 48.84 4.12 20.26
CA THR A 44 49.70 4.81 19.30
C THR A 44 51.16 4.44 19.57
N PRO A 45 51.91 3.93 18.57
CA PRO A 45 53.34 3.68 18.75
C PRO A 45 54.09 5.00 18.95
N ILE A 46 55.03 5.02 19.88
CA ILE A 46 55.88 6.16 20.20
C ILE A 46 57.34 5.74 20.28
N GLY A 47 58.24 6.71 20.09
CA GLY A 47 59.64 6.54 20.44
C GLY A 47 59.85 6.67 21.95
N ASP A 48 60.62 5.76 22.53
CA ASP A 48 60.97 5.70 23.95
C ASP A 48 62.47 5.42 24.09
N GLN A 49 63.24 6.49 24.25
CA GLN A 49 64.65 6.38 24.65
C GLN A 49 64.73 6.63 26.16
N THR A 50 65.17 5.62 26.89
CA THR A 50 65.39 5.72 28.33
C THR A 50 66.86 5.49 28.65
N LEU A 51 67.47 6.47 29.32
CA LEU A 51 68.86 6.43 29.77
C LEU A 51 68.93 6.26 31.28
N TRP A 52 69.72 5.30 31.75
CA TRP A 52 69.98 5.11 33.18
C TRP A 52 71.43 5.41 33.52
N ALA A 53 71.64 6.13 34.61
CA ALA A 53 72.94 6.31 35.24
C ALA A 53 72.86 5.71 36.66
N LEU A 54 73.50 4.57 36.85
CA LEU A 54 73.46 3.81 38.11
C LEU A 54 74.63 4.24 39.01
N GLY A 55 74.38 4.34 40.31
CA GLY A 55 75.40 4.49 41.34
C GLY A 55 76.04 3.16 41.73
N THR A 56 76.59 3.08 42.93
CA THR A 56 77.18 1.85 43.45
C THR A 56 76.11 0.79 43.71
N ALA A 57 76.37 -0.44 43.26
CA ALA A 57 75.56 -1.61 43.56
C ALA A 57 76.22 -2.43 44.67
N THR A 58 75.42 -2.90 45.64
CA THR A 58 75.88 -3.80 46.71
C THR A 58 74.86 -4.92 46.88
N ASN A 59 75.32 -6.16 46.70
CA ASN A 59 74.52 -7.38 46.72
C ASN A 59 73.26 -7.31 45.84
N GLY A 60 73.40 -6.74 44.64
CA GLY A 60 72.34 -6.59 43.64
C GLY A 60 71.42 -5.39 43.86
N VAL A 61 71.57 -4.65 44.97
CA VAL A 61 70.80 -3.43 45.25
C VAL A 61 71.54 -2.20 44.73
N PHE A 62 70.86 -1.34 43.99
CA PHE A 62 71.45 -0.13 43.41
C PHE A 62 70.48 1.05 43.45
N THR A 63 71.03 2.26 43.36
CA THR A 63 70.27 3.50 43.13
C THR A 63 70.80 4.19 41.89
N GLY A 64 70.03 5.13 41.33
CA GLY A 64 70.48 5.88 40.15
C GLY A 64 69.49 6.96 39.73
N GLN A 65 69.68 7.44 38.51
CA GLN A 65 68.74 8.31 37.81
C GLN A 65 68.33 7.69 36.48
N SER A 66 67.03 7.83 36.16
CA SER A 66 66.45 7.46 34.87
C SER A 66 65.97 8.71 34.16
N GLN A 67 66.41 8.90 32.91
CA GLN A 67 65.93 9.95 32.01
C GLN A 67 65.17 9.28 30.86
N ALA A 68 63.85 9.44 30.85
CA ALA A 68 62.98 8.92 29.78
C ALA A 68 62.61 10.04 28.81
N SER A 69 62.85 9.84 27.52
CA SER A 69 62.53 10.76 26.43
C SER A 69 61.55 10.12 25.46
N PHE A 70 60.33 10.66 25.40
CA PHE A 70 59.27 10.16 24.51
C PHE A 70 59.14 11.03 23.26
N TYR A 71 59.08 10.38 22.10
CA TYR A 71 58.83 11.04 20.81
C TYR A 71 57.47 10.61 20.24
N MET A 72 56.56 11.56 20.09
CA MET A 72 55.24 11.35 19.48
C MET A 72 54.89 12.56 18.61
N ASN A 73 54.49 12.34 17.35
CA ASN A 73 54.04 13.38 16.42
C ASN A 73 54.98 14.60 16.31
N GLY A 74 56.29 14.37 16.24
CA GLY A 74 57.28 15.44 16.10
C GLY A 74 57.68 16.15 17.39
N ILE A 75 57.04 15.83 18.52
CA ILE A 75 57.32 16.44 19.83
C ILE A 75 58.11 15.44 20.69
N THR A 76 59.19 15.92 21.31
CA THR A 76 59.96 15.15 22.31
C THR A 76 59.70 15.70 23.70
N THR A 77 59.21 14.87 24.62
CA THR A 77 59.10 15.20 26.05
C THR A 77 60.16 14.41 26.83
N THR A 78 60.71 14.98 27.90
CA THR A 78 61.76 14.31 28.69
C THR A 78 61.46 14.47 30.18
N GLY A 79 61.49 13.37 30.91
CA GLY A 79 61.32 13.31 32.36
C GLY A 79 62.49 12.62 33.04
N ILE A 80 62.82 13.06 34.26
CA ILE A 80 63.87 12.46 35.09
C ILE A 80 63.21 11.89 36.35
N SER A 81 63.59 10.68 36.74
CA SER A 81 63.15 10.02 37.97
C SER A 81 64.35 9.46 38.72
N ALA A 82 64.29 9.48 40.05
CA ALA A 82 65.19 8.69 40.87
C ALA A 82 64.80 7.21 40.73
N MET A 83 65.78 6.31 40.69
CA MET A 83 65.54 4.87 40.62
C MET A 83 66.19 4.15 41.81
N GLN A 84 65.49 3.15 42.33
CA GLN A 84 65.99 2.21 43.32
C GLN A 84 65.69 0.78 42.83
N GLY A 85 66.74 0.01 42.55
CA GLY A 85 66.63 -1.29 41.94
C GLY A 85 67.20 -2.42 42.79
N LEU A 86 66.75 -3.63 42.47
CA LEU A 86 67.26 -4.90 42.96
C LEU A 86 67.36 -5.88 41.80
N VAL A 87 68.50 -6.57 41.69
CA VAL A 87 68.67 -7.76 40.85
C VAL A 87 68.91 -8.96 41.75
N THR A 88 68.09 -10.01 41.61
CA THR A 88 68.25 -11.26 42.39
C THR A 88 69.39 -12.12 41.83
N SER A 89 69.83 -13.12 42.60
CA SER A 89 70.79 -14.14 42.13
C SER A 89 70.33 -14.87 40.86
N GLY A 90 69.02 -15.06 40.70
CA GLY A 90 68.37 -15.62 39.51
C GLY A 90 68.24 -14.64 38.33
N GLY A 91 68.73 -13.40 38.49
CA GLY A 91 68.69 -12.36 37.46
C GLY A 91 67.36 -11.60 37.37
N GLN A 92 66.40 -11.82 38.27
CA GLN A 92 65.14 -11.08 38.24
C GLN A 92 65.37 -9.64 38.68
N ILE A 93 64.77 -8.70 37.96
CA ILE A 93 64.96 -7.28 38.17
C ILE A 93 63.66 -6.66 38.67
N VAL A 94 63.74 -5.84 39.71
CA VAL A 94 62.66 -4.97 40.17
C VAL A 94 63.23 -3.58 40.44
N ILE A 95 62.67 -2.55 39.82
CA ILE A 95 63.11 -1.16 39.96
C ILE A 95 61.92 -0.28 40.30
N ALA A 96 62.04 0.51 41.36
CA ALA A 96 61.10 1.59 41.67
C ALA A 96 61.62 2.90 41.09
N PHE A 97 60.80 3.56 40.28
CA PHE A 97 61.05 4.88 39.71
C PHE A 97 60.17 5.91 40.41
N SER A 98 60.79 6.88 41.08
CA SER A 98 60.09 7.91 41.85
C SER A 98 60.44 9.31 41.34
N SER A 99 59.45 10.20 41.34
CA SER A 99 59.61 11.62 41.04
C SER A 99 58.73 12.45 41.98
N ASP A 100 59.01 13.75 42.09
CA ASP A 100 58.22 14.64 42.96
C ASP A 100 56.80 14.91 42.42
N THR A 101 56.54 14.59 41.15
CA THR A 101 55.33 15.01 40.42
C THR A 101 54.47 13.85 39.91
N ALA A 102 54.94 12.59 39.99
CA ALA A 102 54.21 11.43 39.52
C ALA A 102 54.28 10.23 40.50
N PRO A 103 53.26 9.35 40.50
CA PRO A 103 53.27 8.14 41.31
C PRO A 103 54.50 7.28 41.03
N THR A 104 55.02 6.62 42.06
CA THR A 104 56.11 5.65 41.90
C THR A 104 55.69 4.55 40.93
N THR A 105 56.45 4.37 39.85
CA THR A 105 56.21 3.25 38.93
C THR A 105 57.19 2.13 39.22
N ILE A 106 56.71 0.89 39.21
CA ILE A 106 57.56 -0.28 39.33
C ILE A 106 57.84 -0.82 37.93
N GLY A 107 59.12 -1.01 37.60
CA GLY A 107 59.57 -1.80 36.46
C GLY A 107 60.00 -3.17 36.91
N ILE A 108 59.61 -4.18 36.15
CA ILE A 108 60.05 -5.57 36.35
C ILE A 108 60.84 -6.04 35.14
N GLY A 109 61.71 -7.02 35.35
CA GLY A 109 62.56 -7.49 34.28
C GLY A 109 63.38 -8.71 34.63
N GLN A 110 64.28 -9.04 33.72
CA GLN A 110 65.21 -10.15 33.83
C GLN A 110 66.56 -9.77 33.20
N MET A 111 67.66 -10.14 33.86
CA MET A 111 68.98 -10.10 33.27
C MET A 111 69.05 -11.14 32.15
N ARG A 112 69.41 -10.70 30.95
CA ARG A 112 69.53 -11.54 29.76
C ARG A 112 70.91 -11.41 29.15
N GLU A 113 71.41 -12.48 28.58
CA GLU A 113 72.62 -12.42 27.76
C GLU A 113 72.21 -12.64 26.29
N ILE A 114 72.35 -11.60 25.46
CA ILE A 114 71.98 -11.64 24.05
C ILE A 114 73.23 -11.30 23.24
N GLY A 115 73.66 -12.23 22.38
CA GLY A 115 74.88 -12.05 21.59
C GLY A 115 76.14 -11.84 22.43
N GLY A 116 76.20 -12.41 23.64
CA GLY A 116 77.32 -12.23 24.59
C GLY A 116 77.32 -10.91 25.36
N VAL A 117 76.28 -10.09 25.20
CA VAL A 117 76.12 -8.82 25.94
C VAL A 117 75.08 -9.02 27.05
N PRO A 118 75.41 -8.72 28.32
CA PRO A 118 74.42 -8.71 29.39
C PRO A 118 73.53 -7.47 29.29
N LEU A 119 72.22 -7.69 29.18
CA LEU A 119 71.17 -6.68 29.00
C LEU A 119 70.15 -6.79 30.13
N MET A 120 69.49 -5.68 30.46
CA MET A 120 68.29 -5.72 31.32
C MET A 120 67.04 -5.71 30.44
N GLU A 121 66.37 -6.85 30.31
CA GLU A 121 65.04 -6.91 29.71
C GLU A 121 64.03 -6.36 30.71
N MET A 122 63.31 -5.29 30.37
CA MET A 122 62.44 -4.57 31.29
C MET A 122 61.06 -4.36 30.68
N GLN A 123 60.01 -4.51 31.48
CA GLN A 123 58.62 -4.24 31.12
C GLN A 123 57.96 -3.40 32.22
N MET A 124 57.15 -2.41 31.83
CA MET A 124 56.35 -1.61 32.75
C MET A 124 55.23 -0.85 32.05
N ILE A 125 54.27 -0.34 32.81
CA ILE A 125 53.33 0.68 32.35
C ILE A 125 53.45 1.92 33.24
N THR A 126 53.58 3.10 32.65
CA THR A 126 53.70 4.39 33.36
C THR A 126 52.55 5.32 33.01
N GLY A 127 52.36 6.38 33.80
CA GLY A 127 51.40 7.45 33.54
C GLY A 127 50.09 7.31 34.31
N THR A 128 49.22 8.31 34.16
CA THR A 128 47.92 8.39 34.86
C THR A 128 46.75 8.65 33.91
N SER A 129 46.88 9.63 32.99
CA SER A 129 45.89 9.94 31.95
C SER A 129 46.29 9.41 30.58
N LEU A 130 47.55 9.60 30.21
CA LEU A 130 48.22 8.93 29.10
C LEU A 130 49.03 7.78 29.68
N LEU A 131 48.64 6.55 29.39
CA LEU A 131 49.32 5.35 29.83
C LEU A 131 50.32 4.91 28.75
N VAL A 132 51.59 4.72 29.13
CA VAL A 132 52.64 4.26 28.23
C VAL A 132 53.07 2.86 28.65
N THR A 133 52.96 1.90 27.75
CA THR A 133 53.43 0.52 27.97
C THR A 133 54.83 0.38 27.37
N HIS A 134 55.79 0.07 28.23
CA HIS A 134 57.21 0.00 27.94
C HIS A 134 57.68 -1.45 27.88
N TRP A 135 58.55 -1.73 26.92
CA TRP A 135 59.32 -2.96 26.88
C TRP A 135 60.61 -2.72 26.09
N ALA A 136 61.76 -3.02 26.70
CA ALA A 136 63.05 -2.85 26.05
C ALA A 136 64.12 -3.75 26.66
N TYR A 137 65.21 -3.97 25.91
CA TYR A 137 66.46 -4.48 26.44
C TYR A 137 67.43 -3.30 26.66
N MET A 138 67.61 -2.91 27.91
CA MET A 138 68.57 -1.88 28.27
C MET A 138 69.99 -2.42 28.06
N THR A 139 70.80 -1.68 27.31
CA THR A 139 72.17 -2.04 26.92
C THR A 139 73.18 -1.15 27.64
N PRO A 140 74.25 -1.71 28.23
CA PRO A 140 75.26 -0.90 28.90
C PRO A 140 76.08 -0.10 27.87
N TYR A 141 76.46 1.14 28.21
CA TYR A 141 77.30 1.97 27.35
C TYR A 141 78.24 2.88 28.15
N ASN A 142 79.27 3.39 27.46
CA ASN A 142 80.16 4.40 28.01
C ASN A 142 79.80 5.78 27.39
N PRO A 143 79.29 6.74 28.19
CA PRO A 143 78.87 8.05 27.69
C PRO A 143 80.02 8.90 27.14
N ALA A 144 81.29 8.55 27.43
CA ALA A 144 82.45 9.26 26.90
C ALA A 144 82.75 8.95 25.42
N VAL A 145 82.23 7.83 24.89
CA VAL A 145 82.57 7.36 23.53
C VAL A 145 81.36 6.95 22.69
N PHE A 146 80.16 6.91 23.27
CA PHE A 146 78.94 6.52 22.58
C PHE A 146 77.79 7.48 22.90
N THR A 147 77.09 7.92 21.86
CA THR A 147 75.86 8.71 21.97
C THR A 147 74.66 7.80 21.67
N PRO A 148 73.75 7.59 22.62
CA PRO A 148 72.53 6.83 22.40
C PRO A 148 71.66 7.38 21.27
N PRO A 149 70.91 6.52 20.56
CA PRO A 149 70.04 6.95 19.47
C PRO A 149 68.91 7.85 19.95
N SER A 150 68.49 8.79 19.10
CA SER A 150 67.36 9.69 19.37
C SER A 150 66.04 8.90 19.44
N PRO A 151 65.09 9.27 20.32
CA PRO A 151 63.76 8.63 20.35
C PRO A 151 62.99 8.80 19.02
N SER A 152 63.38 9.75 18.15
CA SER A 152 62.82 9.89 16.80
C SER A 152 63.19 8.75 15.84
N GLN A 153 64.19 7.93 16.18
CA GLN A 153 64.66 6.80 15.36
C GLN A 153 63.86 5.51 15.61
N VAL A 154 62.66 5.61 16.20
CA VAL A 154 61.78 4.48 16.47
C VAL A 154 61.43 3.69 15.19
N VAL A 155 61.46 2.37 15.28
CA VAL A 155 61.06 1.46 14.20
C VAL A 155 59.73 0.81 14.57
N THR A 156 58.70 1.04 13.75
CA THR A 156 57.35 0.47 13.95
C THR A 156 57.11 -0.82 13.18
N ALA A 157 58.09 -1.25 12.37
CA ALA A 157 58.06 -2.57 11.77
C ALA A 157 58.10 -3.64 12.86
N ASP A 158 57.22 -4.62 12.77
CA ASP A 158 57.09 -5.70 13.76
C ASP A 158 58.25 -6.70 13.64
N ILE A 159 59.39 -6.42 14.26
CA ILE A 159 60.64 -7.20 14.11
C ILE A 159 61.22 -7.71 15.43
N THR A 160 60.75 -7.22 16.58
CA THR A 160 61.36 -7.56 17.89
C THR A 160 60.80 -8.81 18.55
N SER A 161 59.52 -9.17 18.32
CA SER A 161 58.87 -10.35 18.93
C SER A 161 57.88 -11.04 17.97
N PRO A 162 58.31 -11.52 16.78
CA PRO A 162 57.40 -12.06 15.78
C PRO A 162 56.71 -13.40 16.15
N GLN A 163 57.25 -14.17 17.10
CA GLN A 163 56.77 -15.51 17.47
C GLN A 163 55.35 -15.53 18.05
N TRP A 164 54.87 -14.42 18.63
CA TRP A 164 53.56 -14.34 19.26
C TRP A 164 52.50 -13.65 18.38
N ARG A 165 52.82 -13.36 17.12
CA ARG A 165 51.89 -12.74 16.15
C ARG A 165 50.57 -13.49 15.99
N TRP A 166 50.62 -14.82 16.12
CA TRP A 166 49.45 -15.68 16.02
C TRP A 166 48.39 -15.38 17.08
N THR A 167 48.75 -14.69 18.17
CA THR A 167 47.80 -14.29 19.20
C THR A 167 46.79 -13.25 18.69
N ALA A 168 47.10 -12.47 17.66
CA ALA A 168 46.15 -11.55 17.05
C ALA A 168 44.94 -12.28 16.46
N GLY A 169 43.73 -11.81 16.78
CA GLY A 169 42.46 -12.39 16.33
C GLY A 169 41.93 -13.52 17.22
N THR A 170 42.74 -14.05 18.15
CA THR A 170 42.36 -15.17 19.01
C THR A 170 41.55 -14.73 20.23
N THR A 171 40.64 -15.59 20.69
CA THR A 171 39.84 -15.38 21.89
C THR A 171 40.36 -16.25 23.02
N TRP A 172 40.50 -15.68 24.20
CA TRP A 172 41.09 -16.30 25.39
C TRP A 172 40.08 -16.31 26.53
N ARG A 173 40.14 -17.37 27.32
CA ARG A 173 39.44 -17.55 28.58
C ARG A 173 40.40 -17.19 29.71
N LEU A 174 40.07 -16.22 30.57
CA LEU A 174 40.89 -15.80 31.70
C LEU A 174 40.24 -16.23 33.03
N ALA A 175 40.90 -17.13 33.76
CA ALA A 175 40.49 -17.54 35.10
C ALA A 175 41.26 -16.73 36.16
N SER A 176 40.55 -15.86 36.89
CA SER A 176 41.13 -15.09 37.99
C SER A 176 40.08 -14.71 39.02
N SER A 177 40.09 -15.38 40.18
CA SER A 177 39.17 -15.08 41.28
C SER A 177 39.47 -13.73 41.94
N THR A 178 40.72 -13.28 41.90
CA THR A 178 41.13 -11.98 42.44
C THR A 178 40.71 -10.84 41.53
N LEU A 179 40.86 -10.97 40.21
CA LEU A 179 40.44 -9.91 39.27
C LEU A 179 38.92 -9.81 39.19
N PHE A 180 38.23 -10.96 39.12
CA PHE A 180 36.80 -10.96 38.85
C PHE A 180 35.92 -11.11 40.09
N GLY A 181 36.48 -11.46 41.25
CA GLY A 181 35.71 -11.75 42.46
C GLY A 181 34.91 -13.07 42.40
N THR A 182 35.11 -13.88 41.36
CA THR A 182 34.44 -15.17 41.13
C THR A 182 35.38 -16.18 40.51
N SER A 183 35.16 -17.47 40.76
CA SER A 183 35.91 -18.57 40.11
C SER A 183 35.49 -18.82 38.65
N THR A 184 34.41 -18.18 38.20
CA THR A 184 34.00 -18.24 36.79
C THR A 184 35.01 -17.47 35.94
N PRO A 185 35.43 -18.00 34.77
CA PRO A 185 36.39 -17.32 33.91
C PRO A 185 35.76 -16.15 33.12
N GLY A 186 36.48 -15.05 32.96
CA GLY A 186 36.19 -14.04 31.95
C GLY A 186 36.70 -14.42 30.57
N THR A 187 36.49 -13.56 29.59
CA THR A 187 37.02 -13.71 28.23
C THR A 187 37.70 -12.44 27.76
N PHE A 188 38.71 -12.57 26.90
CA PHE A 188 39.25 -11.43 26.15
C PHE A 188 39.69 -11.85 24.76
N LYS A 189 39.60 -10.95 23.79
CA LYS A 189 40.08 -11.12 22.43
C LYS A 189 41.26 -10.19 22.22
N ILE A 190 42.40 -10.73 21.82
CA ILE A 190 43.52 -9.93 21.33
C ILE A 190 43.14 -9.47 19.93
N THR A 191 42.76 -8.20 19.80
CA THR A 191 42.27 -7.67 18.53
C THR A 191 43.43 -7.39 17.58
N ASN A 192 44.60 -7.00 18.11
CA ASN A 192 45.81 -6.74 17.36
C ASN A 192 47.08 -7.09 18.16
N TYR A 193 48.15 -7.32 17.41
CA TYR A 193 49.50 -7.55 17.90
C TYR A 193 50.48 -6.78 17.00
N SER A 194 51.48 -6.12 17.58
CA SER A 194 52.52 -5.41 16.83
C SER A 194 53.78 -5.19 17.67
N ASN A 195 54.92 -5.65 17.16
CA ASN A 195 56.27 -5.43 17.70
C ASN A 195 56.42 -5.81 19.18
N GLY A 196 55.85 -6.96 19.58
CA GLY A 196 55.82 -7.37 20.98
C GLY A 196 54.59 -6.92 21.75
N TYR A 197 53.86 -5.91 21.30
CA TYR A 197 52.73 -5.36 22.03
C TYR A 197 51.41 -5.92 21.54
N TYR A 198 50.46 -6.07 22.45
CA TYR A 198 49.12 -6.54 22.13
C TYR A 198 48.08 -5.71 22.86
N TRP A 199 46.88 -5.64 22.29
CA TRP A 199 45.74 -5.02 22.94
C TRP A 199 44.44 -5.68 22.49
N GLY A 200 43.38 -5.47 23.27
CA GLY A 200 42.16 -6.23 23.09
C GLY A 200 41.00 -5.78 23.96
N LEU A 201 39.86 -6.40 23.70
CA LEU A 201 38.62 -6.22 24.44
C LEU A 201 38.37 -7.45 25.30
N GLY A 202 37.87 -7.26 26.52
CA GLY A 202 37.47 -8.35 27.38
C GLY A 202 36.17 -8.10 28.11
N ALA A 203 35.56 -9.19 28.54
CA ALA A 203 34.35 -9.21 29.32
C ALA A 203 34.57 -10.09 30.55
N ALA A 204 34.32 -9.52 31.72
CA ALA A 204 34.32 -10.27 32.96
C ALA A 204 33.16 -11.29 32.98
N PRO A 205 33.26 -12.36 33.78
CA PRO A 205 32.19 -13.34 33.93
C PRO A 205 30.95 -12.73 34.59
N GLN A 206 29.79 -13.35 34.35
CA GLN A 206 28.55 -12.99 35.04
C GLN A 206 28.72 -13.09 36.57
N GLY A 207 28.28 -12.05 37.29
CA GLY A 207 28.44 -11.95 38.74
C GLY A 207 29.77 -11.34 39.19
N SER A 208 30.64 -10.94 38.26
CA SER A 208 31.82 -10.13 38.58
C SER A 208 31.45 -8.69 38.95
N THR A 209 32.25 -8.08 39.84
CA THR A 209 32.22 -6.63 40.08
C THR A 209 32.94 -5.83 38.99
N VAL A 210 33.75 -6.50 38.16
CA VAL A 210 34.40 -5.93 36.97
C VAL A 210 33.44 -6.08 35.78
N GLY A 211 33.30 -5.05 34.96
CA GLY A 211 32.46 -5.07 33.75
C GLY A 211 33.23 -5.50 32.49
N ASN A 212 32.91 -4.86 31.37
CA ASN A 212 33.77 -4.92 30.19
C ASN A 212 35.07 -4.18 30.48
N PHE A 213 36.18 -4.73 30.03
CA PHE A 213 37.52 -4.18 30.24
C PHE A 213 38.30 -4.17 28.92
N THR A 214 39.37 -3.40 28.88
CA THR A 214 40.35 -3.48 27.78
C THR A 214 41.65 -4.02 28.29
N VAL A 215 42.37 -4.77 27.47
CA VAL A 215 43.69 -5.31 27.81
C VAL A 215 44.75 -4.68 26.92
N MET A 216 45.93 -4.48 27.49
CA MET A 216 47.12 -4.07 26.77
C MET A 216 48.34 -4.66 27.46
N GLY A 217 49.38 -4.96 26.69
CA GLY A 217 50.56 -5.58 27.25
C GLY A 217 51.70 -5.71 26.27
N SER A 218 52.74 -6.40 26.71
CA SER A 218 53.85 -6.81 25.87
C SER A 218 54.20 -8.28 26.11
N MET A 219 54.62 -8.97 25.05
CA MET A 219 55.08 -10.34 25.03
C MET A 219 56.48 -10.34 24.44
N THR A 220 57.48 -10.63 25.28
CA THR A 220 58.87 -10.62 24.86
C THR A 220 59.21 -11.91 24.11
N PRO A 221 60.31 -11.95 23.35
CA PRO A 221 60.74 -13.12 22.62
C PRO A 221 60.86 -14.38 23.48
N GLU A 222 61.29 -14.21 24.73
CA GLU A 222 61.47 -15.28 25.69
C GLU A 222 60.15 -15.74 26.34
N GLY A 223 59.04 -15.08 26.00
CA GLY A 223 57.71 -15.40 26.50
C GLY A 223 57.32 -14.65 27.78
N ASN A 224 58.08 -13.64 28.23
CA ASN A 224 57.65 -12.79 29.34
C ASN A 224 56.45 -11.95 28.92
N VAL A 225 55.38 -11.98 29.72
CA VAL A 225 54.15 -11.24 29.47
C VAL A 225 54.02 -10.13 30.51
N LEU A 226 53.82 -8.90 30.03
CA LEU A 226 53.18 -7.83 30.78
C LEU A 226 51.72 -7.81 30.36
N PHE A 227 50.80 -7.94 31.31
CA PHE A 227 49.37 -7.93 31.05
C PHE A 227 48.71 -6.85 31.90
N SER A 228 48.28 -5.77 31.27
CA SER A 228 47.52 -4.70 31.93
C SER A 228 46.05 -4.80 31.54
N LEU A 229 45.19 -4.84 32.54
CA LEU A 229 43.74 -4.79 32.39
C LEU A 229 43.24 -3.43 32.88
N LEU A 230 42.59 -2.68 32.00
CA LEU A 230 41.95 -1.42 32.35
C LEU A 230 40.47 -1.68 32.65
N SER A 231 40.09 -1.48 33.90
CA SER A 231 38.70 -1.47 34.37
C SER A 231 38.46 -0.15 35.10
N ASP A 232 37.40 0.56 34.73
CA ASP A 232 37.01 1.86 35.33
C ASP A 232 38.14 2.89 35.42
N GLY A 233 39.03 2.88 34.42
CA GLY A 233 40.15 3.81 34.29
C GLY A 233 41.36 3.56 35.18
N VAL A 234 41.40 2.43 35.91
CA VAL A 234 42.56 2.02 36.73
C VAL A 234 43.24 0.80 36.09
N PRO A 235 44.54 0.89 35.70
CA PRO A 235 45.27 -0.24 35.16
C PRO A 235 45.61 -1.25 36.27
N ASN A 236 45.17 -2.48 36.10
CA ASN A 236 45.53 -3.63 36.92
C ASN A 236 46.61 -4.42 36.18
N ASN A 237 47.84 -4.31 36.69
CA ASN A 237 49.00 -4.90 36.03
C ASN A 237 49.28 -6.29 36.60
N LEU A 238 49.57 -7.21 35.70
CA LEU A 238 50.01 -8.57 35.96
C LEU A 238 51.27 -8.84 35.12
N SER A 239 52.05 -9.83 35.53
CA SER A 239 53.18 -10.31 34.77
C SER A 239 53.25 -11.83 34.74
N GLY A 240 53.82 -12.42 33.70
CA GLY A 240 53.73 -13.86 33.54
C GLY A 240 54.56 -14.44 32.42
N GLN A 241 54.18 -15.64 32.01
CA GLN A 241 54.74 -16.33 30.85
C GLN A 241 53.65 -16.72 29.87
N ILE A 242 53.94 -16.66 28.57
CA ILE A 242 53.13 -17.28 27.51
C ILE A 242 53.84 -18.51 26.94
N THR A 243 53.06 -19.55 26.64
CA THR A 243 53.49 -20.77 25.95
C THR A 243 52.42 -21.23 24.95
N GLY A 244 52.78 -22.12 24.03
CA GLY A 244 51.85 -22.73 23.06
C GLY A 244 51.74 -21.98 21.74
N ASP A 245 50.67 -22.27 20.99
CA ASP A 245 50.35 -21.72 19.67
C ASP A 245 48.85 -21.36 19.54
N ALA A 246 48.40 -21.06 18.31
CA ALA A 246 47.01 -20.67 18.02
C ALA A 246 45.94 -21.73 18.38
N SER A 247 46.33 -22.95 18.73
CA SER A 247 45.43 -24.04 19.14
C SER A 247 45.49 -24.34 20.65
N SER A 248 46.61 -24.05 21.31
CA SER A 248 46.86 -24.46 22.70
C SER A 248 47.51 -23.38 23.58
N GLY A 249 47.47 -22.12 23.15
CA GLY A 249 48.07 -20.99 23.84
C GLY A 249 47.64 -20.86 25.30
N ILE A 250 48.59 -20.67 26.22
CA ILE A 250 48.36 -20.44 27.65
C ILE A 250 49.25 -19.28 28.13
N MET A 251 48.67 -18.36 28.90
CA MET A 251 49.39 -17.38 29.72
C MET A 251 49.18 -17.69 31.20
N VAL A 252 50.26 -17.84 31.95
CA VAL A 252 50.22 -17.95 33.41
C VAL A 252 50.66 -16.60 33.99
N LEU A 253 49.69 -15.86 34.52
CA LEU A 253 49.82 -14.47 34.96
C LEU A 253 49.82 -14.40 36.49
N HIS A 254 50.69 -13.58 37.03
CA HIS A 254 50.88 -13.31 38.45
C HIS A 254 50.67 -11.81 38.71
N PRO A 255 50.28 -11.42 39.93
CA PRO A 255 50.20 -10.01 40.27
C PRO A 255 51.58 -9.33 40.10
N TYR A 256 51.56 -8.12 39.55
CA TYR A 256 52.75 -7.34 39.27
C TYR A 256 53.50 -6.97 40.56
N ALA A 257 54.83 -7.15 40.58
CA ALA A 257 55.63 -7.05 41.80
C ALA A 257 55.54 -5.66 42.46
N GLY A 258 55.37 -5.61 43.79
CA GLY A 258 55.37 -4.37 44.58
C GLY A 258 53.99 -3.89 45.06
N SER A 259 52.90 -4.54 44.64
CA SER A 259 51.60 -4.48 45.35
C SER A 259 51.51 -5.63 46.37
N GLY A 260 50.83 -5.44 47.51
CA GLY A 260 50.81 -6.37 48.65
C GLY A 260 50.18 -7.76 48.42
N THR A 261 49.73 -8.40 49.52
CA THR A 261 49.50 -9.85 49.68
C THR A 261 48.84 -10.55 48.47
N TYR A 262 49.60 -11.45 47.86
CA TYR A 262 49.34 -12.06 46.55
C TYR A 262 48.27 -13.17 46.59
N GLY A 263 47.23 -13.04 45.77
CA GLY A 263 46.31 -14.12 45.43
C GLY A 263 46.97 -15.19 44.52
N PRO A 264 46.25 -16.27 44.15
CA PRO A 264 46.77 -17.32 43.27
C PRO A 264 47.03 -16.82 41.83
N ALA A 265 47.87 -17.53 41.09
CA ALA A 265 48.12 -17.26 39.67
C ALA A 265 46.81 -17.29 38.87
N SER A 266 46.71 -16.38 37.89
CA SER A 266 45.61 -16.31 36.92
C SER A 266 46.04 -17.01 35.63
N GLU A 267 45.16 -17.79 35.04
CA GLU A 267 45.45 -18.52 33.80
C GLU A 267 44.59 -17.99 32.66
N ALA A 268 45.21 -17.56 31.57
CA ALA A 268 44.53 -17.31 30.31
C ALA A 268 44.79 -18.46 29.34
N SER A 269 43.77 -19.11 28.79
CA SER A 269 43.92 -20.15 27.77
C SER A 269 43.15 -19.79 26.50
N ILE A 270 43.67 -20.14 25.34
CA ILE A 270 42.98 -19.92 24.06
C ILE A 270 41.69 -20.76 24.01
N MET A 271 40.59 -20.16 23.54
CA MET A 271 39.34 -20.88 23.34
C MET A 271 39.43 -21.73 22.05
N PRO A 272 39.14 -23.04 22.10
CA PRO A 272 39.18 -23.90 20.92
C PRO A 272 38.07 -23.54 19.93
N VAL A 273 38.41 -23.43 18.64
CA VAL A 273 37.43 -23.33 17.55
C VAL A 273 36.68 -24.64 17.40
N SER A 274 35.34 -24.62 17.44
CA SER A 274 34.50 -25.83 17.36
C SER A 274 33.66 -25.86 16.09
N ALA A 275 33.52 -27.03 15.47
CA ALA A 275 32.43 -27.28 14.53
C ALA A 275 31.08 -27.27 15.29
N ILE A 276 29.98 -27.12 14.56
CA ILE A 276 28.61 -27.21 15.10
C ILE A 276 28.31 -28.70 15.33
N ALA A 277 28.87 -29.24 16.41
CA ALA A 277 28.95 -30.66 16.70
C ALA A 277 27.73 -31.22 17.43
N ALA A 278 27.49 -32.52 17.25
CA ALA A 278 26.39 -33.24 17.88
C ALA A 278 26.29 -32.99 19.40
N GLY A 279 25.06 -32.70 19.85
CA GLY A 279 24.77 -32.40 21.25
C GLY A 279 25.19 -31.01 21.72
N GLN A 280 25.77 -30.18 20.84
CA GLN A 280 26.15 -28.79 21.15
C GLN A 280 25.24 -27.78 20.45
N THR A 281 25.04 -26.65 21.13
CA THR A 281 24.32 -25.49 20.60
C THR A 281 25.25 -24.29 20.57
N TYR A 282 25.35 -23.64 19.42
CA TYR A 282 26.15 -22.45 19.21
C TYR A 282 25.29 -21.29 18.73
N PHE A 283 25.69 -20.08 19.05
CA PHE A 283 25.08 -18.88 18.48
C PHE A 283 25.72 -18.52 17.14
N ILE A 284 24.89 -18.07 16.20
CA ILE A 284 25.35 -17.69 14.86
C ILE A 284 26.31 -16.49 14.88
N SER A 285 26.20 -15.61 15.88
CA SER A 285 27.18 -14.54 16.13
C SER A 285 28.61 -15.03 16.39
N ASN A 286 28.79 -16.30 16.78
CA ASN A 286 30.10 -16.90 17.03
C ASN A 286 30.74 -17.53 15.77
N ILE A 287 30.01 -17.57 14.64
CA ILE A 287 30.53 -18.09 13.38
C ILE A 287 31.71 -17.22 12.91
N GLY A 288 32.84 -17.87 12.61
CA GLY A 288 34.08 -17.21 12.20
C GLY A 288 34.92 -16.65 13.36
N THR A 289 34.50 -16.84 14.62
CA THR A 289 35.29 -16.46 15.80
C THR A 289 35.66 -17.68 16.64
N SER A 290 34.70 -18.26 17.33
CA SER A 290 34.86 -19.48 18.14
C SER A 290 34.16 -20.70 17.53
N VAL A 291 33.38 -20.51 16.47
CA VAL A 291 32.64 -21.56 15.78
C VAL A 291 32.98 -21.55 14.29
N ILE A 292 33.34 -22.72 13.76
CA ILE A 292 33.58 -22.92 12.33
C ILE A 292 32.23 -23.25 11.68
N PRO A 293 31.90 -22.72 10.48
CA PRO A 293 30.65 -22.99 9.77
C PRO A 293 30.62 -24.41 9.18
N ALA A 294 30.68 -25.42 10.04
CA ALA A 294 30.65 -26.83 9.68
C ALA A 294 29.69 -27.57 10.62
N PHE A 295 28.58 -28.06 10.07
CA PHE A 295 27.61 -28.87 10.78
C PHE A 295 28.09 -30.32 10.86
N THR A 296 28.22 -30.82 12.09
CA THR A 296 28.59 -32.21 12.43
C THR A 296 27.62 -32.77 13.48
N GLY A 297 26.33 -32.46 13.30
CA GLY A 297 25.20 -32.88 14.12
C GLY A 297 24.68 -31.88 15.16
N GLY A 298 25.23 -30.67 15.24
CA GLY A 298 24.85 -29.68 16.26
C GLY A 298 23.74 -28.72 15.84
N THR A 299 23.40 -27.82 16.77
CA THR A 299 22.44 -26.73 16.54
C THR A 299 23.14 -25.38 16.43
N LEU A 300 22.83 -24.62 15.39
CA LEU A 300 23.18 -23.20 15.27
C LEU A 300 21.94 -22.35 15.51
N GLN A 301 21.96 -21.53 16.56
CA GLN A 301 20.86 -20.65 16.95
C GLN A 301 21.08 -19.22 16.47
N VAL A 302 20.04 -18.61 15.92
CA VAL A 302 20.05 -17.19 15.56
C VAL A 302 19.82 -16.33 16.79
N ASP A 303 20.88 -15.74 17.32
CA ASP A 303 20.87 -14.85 18.50
C ASP A 303 20.79 -13.35 18.13
N THR A 304 20.85 -13.04 16.85
CA THR A 304 20.87 -11.66 16.33
C THR A 304 19.67 -11.39 15.43
N ILE A 305 19.20 -10.14 15.38
CA ILE A 305 18.04 -9.75 14.58
C ILE A 305 18.51 -9.20 13.22
N GLY A 306 18.16 -9.90 12.14
CA GLY A 306 18.27 -9.40 10.76
C GLY A 306 19.70 -9.33 10.21
N GLN A 307 20.68 -9.96 10.87
CA GLN A 307 22.07 -9.92 10.44
C GLN A 307 22.34 -10.80 9.22
N ALA A 308 23.35 -10.41 8.44
CA ALA A 308 23.80 -11.14 7.25
C ALA A 308 25.12 -11.87 7.52
N TYR A 309 25.19 -13.14 7.11
CA TYR A 309 26.33 -14.03 7.27
C TYR A 309 26.79 -14.53 5.90
N GLY A 310 27.99 -14.12 5.51
CA GLY A 310 28.59 -14.46 4.20
C GLY A 310 29.43 -15.72 4.19
N GLN A 311 29.46 -16.48 5.28
CA GLN A 311 30.28 -17.68 5.40
C GLN A 311 29.66 -18.84 4.63
N ASN A 312 30.49 -19.65 3.98
CA ASN A 312 30.06 -20.94 3.43
C ASN A 312 29.95 -21.96 4.55
N PHE A 313 28.90 -22.76 4.50
CA PHE A 313 28.65 -23.82 5.47
C PHE A 313 28.86 -25.19 4.82
N THR A 314 29.43 -26.12 5.60
CA THR A 314 29.49 -27.53 5.23
C THR A 314 28.51 -28.33 6.09
N LEU A 315 27.84 -29.32 5.50
CA LEU A 315 26.85 -30.18 6.14
C LEU A 315 27.30 -31.64 6.04
N ASP A 316 27.48 -32.31 7.17
CA ASP A 316 27.63 -33.77 7.17
C ASP A 316 26.27 -34.48 7.01
N GLY A 317 26.30 -35.81 6.97
CA GLY A 317 25.10 -36.64 6.87
C GLY A 317 24.29 -36.76 8.17
N SER A 318 24.55 -35.97 9.21
CA SER A 318 23.85 -36.11 10.48
C SER A 318 22.43 -35.53 10.44
N ALA A 319 21.44 -36.33 10.88
CA ALA A 319 20.04 -35.89 10.97
C ALA A 319 19.82 -34.81 12.03
N SER A 320 20.76 -34.60 12.94
CA SER A 320 20.67 -33.60 14.01
C SER A 320 21.25 -32.24 13.63
N ASN A 321 21.75 -32.07 12.40
CA ASN A 321 22.13 -30.75 11.86
C ASN A 321 20.92 -29.83 11.90
N ARG A 322 21.00 -28.76 12.69
CA ARG A 322 19.86 -27.88 12.96
C ARG A 322 20.24 -26.40 12.89
N LEU A 323 19.51 -25.65 12.08
CA LEU A 323 19.55 -24.19 12.08
C LEU A 323 18.26 -23.68 12.73
N ASP A 324 18.37 -23.19 13.96
CA ASP A 324 17.26 -22.76 14.80
C ASP A 324 17.14 -21.22 14.79
N GLN A 325 15.99 -20.74 14.32
CA GLN A 325 15.67 -19.32 14.18
C GLN A 325 15.53 -18.61 15.52
N ARG A 326 15.09 -19.31 16.57
CA ARG A 326 14.87 -18.73 17.90
C ARG A 326 14.12 -17.38 17.83
N GLY A 327 13.06 -17.31 17.01
CA GLY A 327 12.25 -16.10 16.81
C GLY A 327 12.93 -14.97 16.02
N ASN A 328 14.19 -15.13 15.62
CA ASN A 328 15.00 -14.13 14.94
C ASN A 328 15.16 -14.42 13.44
N SER A 329 15.55 -13.38 12.69
CA SER A 329 15.81 -13.50 11.25
C SER A 329 17.30 -13.47 10.94
N ALA A 330 17.77 -14.32 10.05
CA ALA A 330 19.14 -14.27 9.52
C ALA A 330 19.16 -14.41 8.00
N LEU A 331 20.03 -13.66 7.35
CA LEU A 331 20.35 -13.79 5.93
C LEU A 331 21.66 -14.57 5.78
N LEU A 332 21.62 -15.75 5.16
CA LEU A 332 22.81 -16.51 4.80
C LEU A 332 23.08 -16.34 3.31
N SER A 333 24.14 -15.59 2.98
CA SER A 333 24.54 -15.33 1.59
C SER A 333 25.63 -16.27 1.08
N GLY A 334 26.30 -16.99 1.97
CA GLY A 334 27.20 -18.08 1.59
C GLY A 334 26.45 -19.32 1.11
N ILE A 335 27.22 -20.32 0.68
CA ILE A 335 26.73 -21.59 0.15
C ILE A 335 26.73 -22.65 1.25
N LEU A 336 25.63 -23.37 1.42
CA LEU A 336 25.59 -24.65 2.12
C LEU A 336 25.95 -25.77 1.13
N SER A 337 26.91 -26.63 1.51
CA SER A 337 27.45 -27.71 0.67
C SER A 337 27.67 -28.98 1.47
N ASP A 338 27.76 -30.13 0.79
CA ASP A 338 28.12 -31.39 1.43
C ASP A 338 29.53 -31.29 2.04
N ALA A 339 29.70 -31.73 3.29
CA ALA A 339 31.00 -31.69 3.98
C ALA A 339 32.01 -32.67 3.38
N SER A 340 31.56 -33.69 2.67
CA SER A 340 32.42 -34.66 2.00
C SER A 340 31.74 -35.16 0.71
N PRO A 341 32.47 -35.25 -0.41
CA PRO A 341 31.93 -35.78 -1.65
C PRO A 341 31.34 -37.18 -1.46
N GLY A 342 30.12 -37.40 -1.98
CA GLY A 342 29.44 -38.70 -1.91
C GLY A 342 28.69 -38.98 -0.60
N THR A 343 28.79 -38.11 0.40
CA THR A 343 27.97 -38.17 1.62
C THR A 343 26.95 -37.04 1.61
N PRO A 344 25.67 -37.33 1.38
CA PRO A 344 24.64 -36.30 1.32
C PRO A 344 24.52 -35.56 2.65
N GLY A 345 24.85 -34.27 2.63
CA GLY A 345 24.69 -33.36 3.76
C GLY A 345 23.23 -32.98 3.94
N GLN A 346 22.73 -32.97 5.17
CA GLN A 346 21.32 -32.66 5.46
C GLN A 346 21.18 -31.58 6.53
N ILE A 347 20.03 -30.90 6.56
CA ILE A 347 19.78 -29.80 7.49
C ILE A 347 18.29 -29.71 7.88
N THR A 348 18.04 -29.44 9.16
CA THR A 348 16.73 -29.10 9.68
C THR A 348 16.67 -27.60 10.00
N ILE A 349 15.72 -26.90 9.40
CA ILE A 349 15.35 -25.53 9.74
C ILE A 349 14.28 -25.57 10.81
N ALA A 350 14.55 -24.89 11.91
CA ALA A 350 13.81 -24.98 13.15
C ALA A 350 13.49 -23.61 13.72
N ASN A 351 12.56 -23.59 14.68
CA ASN A 351 12.29 -22.38 15.44
C ASN A 351 11.82 -22.74 16.85
N SER A 352 12.67 -22.48 17.83
CA SER A 352 12.37 -22.70 19.25
C SER A 352 11.50 -21.60 19.87
N GLU A 353 11.30 -20.47 19.19
CA GLU A 353 10.47 -19.35 19.65
C GLU A 353 9.49 -18.88 18.55
N SER A 354 8.75 -17.79 18.76
CA SER A 354 7.77 -17.26 17.78
C SER A 354 8.42 -16.21 16.87
N GLY A 355 8.08 -16.24 15.57
CA GLY A 355 8.57 -15.27 14.57
C GLY A 355 9.83 -15.77 13.87
N GLY A 356 10.65 -14.88 13.33
CA GLY A 356 11.92 -15.25 12.70
C GLY A 356 11.79 -15.91 11.32
N ARG A 357 12.93 -15.97 10.62
CA ARG A 357 13.08 -16.64 9.32
C ARG A 357 14.56 -16.80 8.94
N ILE A 358 14.87 -17.88 8.23
CA ILE A 358 16.15 -18.02 7.55
C ILE A 358 15.96 -17.64 6.08
N ILE A 359 16.77 -16.71 5.58
CA ILE A 359 16.80 -16.32 4.17
C ILE A 359 18.07 -16.87 3.55
N LEU A 360 17.94 -17.70 2.51
CA LEU A 360 19.06 -18.23 1.75
C LEU A 360 19.14 -17.54 0.39
N THR A 361 20.26 -16.87 0.09
CA THR A 361 20.49 -16.24 -1.23
C THR A 361 21.57 -16.94 -2.06
N GLY A 362 22.39 -17.80 -1.44
CA GLY A 362 23.40 -18.59 -2.13
C GLY A 362 22.82 -19.76 -2.96
N ALA A 363 23.64 -20.29 -3.86
CA ALA A 363 23.34 -21.52 -4.61
C ALA A 363 23.74 -22.74 -3.79
N ASN A 364 22.83 -23.21 -2.92
CA ASN A 364 23.11 -24.30 -2.01
C ASN A 364 23.14 -25.65 -2.74
N THR A 365 24.23 -26.38 -2.55
CA THR A 365 24.61 -27.55 -3.35
C THR A 365 24.59 -28.87 -2.58
N TYR A 366 24.26 -28.83 -1.28
CA TYR A 366 24.10 -30.03 -0.49
C TYR A 366 22.99 -30.93 -1.04
N THR A 367 23.17 -32.25 -0.92
CA THR A 367 22.34 -33.23 -1.64
C THR A 367 21.38 -34.01 -0.74
N GLY A 368 21.57 -33.97 0.59
CA GLY A 368 20.66 -34.57 1.57
C GLY A 368 19.45 -33.68 1.88
N PRO A 369 18.42 -34.23 2.53
CA PRO A 369 17.12 -33.56 2.67
C PRO A 369 17.18 -32.27 3.49
N THR A 370 16.34 -31.31 3.13
CA THR A 370 16.00 -30.14 3.93
C THR A 370 14.67 -30.38 4.63
N MET A 371 14.64 -30.32 5.96
CA MET A 371 13.40 -30.33 6.74
C MET A 371 13.09 -28.93 7.25
N VAL A 372 11.88 -28.41 7.05
CA VAL A 372 11.41 -27.16 7.67
C VAL A 372 10.35 -27.53 8.70
N GLU A 373 10.68 -27.44 9.98
CA GLU A 373 9.78 -27.83 11.06
C GLU A 373 8.61 -26.87 11.26
N ALA A 374 7.56 -27.33 11.92
CA ALA A 374 6.44 -26.50 12.33
C ALA A 374 6.93 -25.27 13.12
N GLY A 375 6.37 -24.10 12.81
CA GLY A 375 6.76 -22.82 13.40
C GLY A 375 8.01 -22.18 12.79
N ALA A 376 8.78 -22.88 11.95
CA ALA A 376 9.95 -22.32 11.27
C ALA A 376 9.58 -21.74 9.89
N THR A 377 10.27 -20.67 9.48
CA THR A 377 10.10 -20.05 8.14
C THR A 377 11.40 -20.09 7.34
N LEU A 378 11.42 -20.79 6.21
CA LEU A 378 12.54 -20.80 5.27
C LEU A 378 12.19 -19.99 4.02
N VAL A 379 12.98 -18.96 3.72
CA VAL A 379 12.86 -18.15 2.50
C VAL A 379 14.04 -18.46 1.58
N VAL A 380 13.76 -19.00 0.40
CA VAL A 380 14.79 -19.35 -0.59
C VAL A 380 14.74 -18.33 -1.72
N ASN A 381 15.74 -17.45 -1.78
CA ASN A 381 15.94 -16.48 -2.85
C ASN A 381 17.10 -16.86 -3.79
N GLY A 382 17.93 -17.83 -3.38
CA GLY A 382 18.94 -18.49 -4.21
C GLY A 382 18.44 -19.84 -4.73
N SER A 383 19.19 -20.91 -4.46
CA SER A 383 18.76 -22.27 -4.79
C SER A 383 19.04 -23.29 -3.70
N ILE A 384 18.24 -24.36 -3.65
CA ILE A 384 18.51 -25.62 -2.95
C ILE A 384 18.31 -26.75 -3.96
N VAL A 385 19.33 -27.58 -4.18
CA VAL A 385 19.22 -28.73 -5.10
C VAL A 385 18.54 -29.95 -4.48
N SER A 386 18.58 -30.08 -3.15
CA SER A 386 18.05 -31.22 -2.42
C SER A 386 16.52 -31.21 -2.28
N PRO A 387 15.92 -32.36 -1.93
CA PRO A 387 14.50 -32.43 -1.60
C PRO A 387 14.16 -31.62 -0.33
N VAL A 388 13.01 -30.95 -0.33
CA VAL A 388 12.52 -30.13 0.79
C VAL A 388 11.21 -30.68 1.34
N THR A 389 11.15 -30.93 2.64
CA THR A 389 9.92 -31.29 3.36
C THR A 389 9.52 -30.16 4.30
N VAL A 390 8.27 -29.69 4.20
CA VAL A 390 7.81 -28.46 4.84
C VAL A 390 6.66 -28.75 5.81
N GLY A 391 6.93 -28.72 7.11
CA GLY A 391 5.95 -28.63 8.19
C GLY A 391 5.73 -27.21 8.72
N GLY A 392 6.66 -26.28 8.43
CA GLY A 392 6.55 -24.84 8.70
C GLY A 392 6.14 -24.04 7.46
N VAL A 393 6.85 -22.96 7.17
CA VAL A 393 6.61 -22.10 5.99
C VAL A 393 7.81 -22.16 5.05
N LEU A 394 7.56 -22.41 3.76
CA LEU A 394 8.53 -22.23 2.68
C LEU A 394 8.08 -21.06 1.80
N GLY A 395 8.98 -20.10 1.56
CA GLY A 395 8.74 -19.01 0.63
C GLY A 395 9.99 -18.55 -0.13
N GLY A 396 9.94 -17.36 -0.71
CA GLY A 396 11.01 -16.78 -1.52
C GLY A 396 10.81 -16.93 -3.03
N THR A 397 11.75 -16.37 -3.80
CA THR A 397 11.69 -16.28 -5.27
C THR A 397 12.64 -17.24 -6.01
N GLY A 398 13.28 -18.14 -5.25
CA GLY A 398 14.38 -18.97 -5.73
C GLY A 398 13.94 -20.29 -6.36
N THR A 399 14.87 -21.24 -6.38
CA THR A 399 14.64 -22.61 -6.87
C THR A 399 14.87 -23.63 -5.76
N VAL A 400 13.94 -24.55 -5.55
CA VAL A 400 14.08 -25.68 -4.63
C VAL A 400 14.01 -27.00 -5.40
N GLY A 401 14.54 -28.09 -4.82
CA GLY A 401 14.36 -29.44 -5.35
C GLY A 401 12.94 -29.97 -5.13
N ALA A 402 12.75 -31.28 -5.29
CA ALA A 402 11.45 -31.93 -5.07
C ALA A 402 10.89 -31.56 -3.68
N THR A 403 9.64 -31.09 -3.64
CA THR A 403 9.08 -30.42 -2.46
C THR A 403 7.81 -31.11 -1.97
N THR A 404 7.75 -31.40 -0.68
CA THR A 404 6.57 -31.95 0.00
C THR A 404 6.10 -30.96 1.05
N ILE A 405 4.86 -30.48 0.94
CA ILE A 405 4.21 -29.66 1.96
C ILE A 405 3.37 -30.58 2.84
N SER A 406 3.83 -30.80 4.06
CA SER A 406 3.24 -31.68 5.05
C SER A 406 1.99 -31.08 5.69
N ASN A 407 1.27 -31.86 6.51
CA ASN A 407 0.15 -31.32 7.29
C ASN A 407 0.62 -30.18 8.20
N GLY A 408 -0.09 -29.05 8.17
CA GLY A 408 0.30 -27.82 8.87
C GLY A 408 1.36 -26.98 8.14
N GLY A 409 1.96 -27.51 7.07
CA GLY A 409 2.94 -26.81 6.25
C GLY A 409 2.30 -25.79 5.31
N VAL A 410 3.08 -24.75 4.99
CA VAL A 410 2.68 -23.64 4.12
C VAL A 410 3.69 -23.44 3.01
N LEU A 411 3.22 -23.36 1.76
CA LEU A 411 4.00 -22.82 0.65
C LEU A 411 3.48 -21.41 0.35
N ALA A 412 4.35 -20.40 0.47
CA ALA A 412 4.05 -18.99 0.22
C ALA A 412 5.09 -18.43 -0.76
N PRO A 413 4.89 -18.57 -2.09
CA PRO A 413 5.84 -18.13 -3.09
C PRO A 413 6.12 -16.63 -3.00
N GLY A 414 7.33 -16.22 -3.39
CA GLY A 414 7.70 -14.82 -3.47
C GLY A 414 8.23 -14.23 -2.16
N ASN A 415 8.55 -12.95 -2.23
CA ASN A 415 8.67 -12.05 -1.08
C ASN A 415 7.54 -11.02 -1.13
N SER A 416 6.37 -11.43 -1.67
CA SER A 416 5.16 -10.62 -1.85
C SER A 416 5.28 -9.48 -2.88
N ILE A 417 5.08 -9.63 -4.21
CA ILE A 417 4.66 -10.77 -5.05
C ILE A 417 5.88 -11.37 -5.81
N GLY A 418 5.92 -12.68 -6.05
CA GLY A 418 6.98 -13.33 -6.82
C GLY A 418 6.71 -14.77 -7.26
N THR A 419 7.75 -15.42 -7.81
CA THR A 419 7.67 -16.79 -8.32
C THR A 419 8.69 -17.69 -7.65
N ILE A 420 8.28 -18.86 -7.17
CA ILE A 420 9.17 -19.93 -6.72
C ILE A 420 9.19 -21.08 -7.72
N ASN A 421 10.36 -21.68 -7.94
CA ASN A 421 10.54 -22.79 -8.88
C ASN A 421 10.85 -24.09 -8.13
N VAL A 422 10.16 -25.18 -8.50
CA VAL A 422 10.35 -26.53 -7.95
C VAL A 422 10.95 -27.42 -9.03
N THR A 423 12.18 -27.86 -8.82
CA THR A 423 12.91 -28.80 -9.68
C THR A 423 12.65 -30.22 -9.20
N GLY A 424 11.70 -30.90 -9.84
CA GLY A 424 11.14 -32.18 -9.38
C GLY A 424 9.64 -32.09 -9.13
N ASN A 425 9.14 -33.03 -8.32
CA ASN A 425 7.71 -33.11 -8.00
C ASN A 425 7.34 -32.19 -6.83
N LEU A 426 6.10 -31.70 -6.84
CA LEU A 426 5.48 -30.96 -5.73
C LEU A 426 4.29 -31.75 -5.20
N SER A 427 4.17 -31.93 -3.89
CA SER A 427 2.99 -32.57 -3.29
C SER A 427 2.51 -31.83 -2.05
N PHE A 428 1.19 -31.62 -1.97
CA PHE A 428 0.50 -31.09 -0.80
C PHE A 428 -0.22 -32.22 -0.05
N ALA A 429 -0.10 -32.22 1.28
CA ALA A 429 -0.93 -33.03 2.17
C ALA A 429 -2.32 -32.40 2.40
N PRO A 430 -3.34 -33.15 2.88
CA PRO A 430 -4.67 -32.61 3.14
C PRO A 430 -4.74 -31.44 4.12
N GLY A 431 -3.80 -31.32 5.05
CA GLY A 431 -3.71 -30.23 6.01
C GLY A 431 -2.72 -29.13 5.61
N ALA A 432 -2.21 -29.14 4.39
CA ALA A 432 -1.27 -28.14 3.89
C ALA A 432 -2.00 -26.90 3.35
N THR A 433 -1.31 -25.75 3.36
CA THR A 433 -1.83 -24.49 2.81
C THR A 433 -0.93 -23.93 1.71
N TYR A 434 -1.53 -23.54 0.59
CA TYR A 434 -0.89 -22.78 -0.46
C TYR A 434 -1.33 -21.32 -0.37
N VAL A 435 -0.42 -20.42 0.01
CA VAL A 435 -0.70 -18.99 0.16
C VAL A 435 -0.17 -18.26 -1.06
N VAL A 436 -1.02 -17.42 -1.65
CA VAL A 436 -0.66 -16.56 -2.77
C VAL A 436 -1.19 -15.16 -2.55
N GLU A 437 -0.40 -14.17 -2.93
CA GLU A 437 -0.78 -12.76 -2.95
C GLU A 437 -1.11 -12.32 -4.37
N ILE A 438 -2.18 -11.52 -4.47
CA ILE A 438 -2.73 -11.06 -5.74
C ILE A 438 -2.81 -9.55 -5.70
N SER A 439 -2.39 -8.94 -6.80
CA SER A 439 -2.53 -7.51 -7.07
C SER A 439 -3.22 -7.31 -8.41
N PRO A 440 -3.67 -6.07 -8.69
CA PRO A 440 -4.16 -5.71 -10.01
C PRO A 440 -3.24 -6.10 -11.18
N GLY A 441 -1.92 -6.06 -10.96
CA GLY A 441 -0.92 -6.25 -12.02
C GLY A 441 -0.21 -7.61 -12.03
N ALA A 442 -0.22 -8.35 -10.92
CA ALA A 442 0.56 -9.58 -10.74
C ALA A 442 -0.07 -10.51 -9.69
N ALA A 443 0.33 -11.77 -9.68
CA ALA A 443 0.03 -12.72 -8.61
C ALA A 443 1.25 -13.59 -8.34
N ASP A 444 1.32 -14.12 -7.11
CA ASP A 444 2.31 -15.14 -6.77
C ASP A 444 2.15 -16.38 -7.63
N ARG A 445 3.29 -17.03 -7.89
CA ARG A 445 3.32 -18.21 -8.75
C ARG A 445 4.28 -19.30 -8.27
N THR A 446 3.88 -20.55 -8.44
CA THR A 446 4.75 -21.73 -8.33
C THR A 446 4.89 -22.42 -9.67
N ASN A 447 6.12 -22.56 -10.14
CA ASN A 447 6.44 -23.35 -11.33
C ASN A 447 7.05 -24.69 -10.91
N VAL A 448 6.53 -25.79 -11.43
CA VAL A 448 6.98 -27.15 -11.13
C VAL A 448 7.43 -27.81 -12.42
N THR A 449 8.65 -28.35 -12.44
CA THR A 449 9.19 -29.07 -13.61
C THR A 449 8.68 -30.51 -13.71
N GLY A 450 8.40 -31.16 -12.58
CA GLY A 450 7.77 -32.46 -12.49
C GLY A 450 6.25 -32.39 -12.32
N THR A 451 5.67 -33.38 -11.64
CA THR A 451 4.22 -33.42 -11.36
C THR A 451 3.86 -32.61 -10.11
N ALA A 452 2.66 -32.02 -10.08
CA ALA A 452 2.09 -31.42 -8.88
C ALA A 452 0.85 -32.18 -8.38
N ASN A 453 0.93 -32.75 -7.18
CA ASN A 453 -0.21 -33.42 -6.52
C ASN A 453 -0.84 -32.48 -5.48
N LEU A 454 -2.07 -32.03 -5.74
CA LEU A 454 -2.72 -30.98 -4.96
C LEU A 454 -3.79 -31.57 -4.03
N GLN A 455 -3.73 -31.16 -2.77
CA GLN A 455 -4.69 -31.38 -1.70
C GLN A 455 -4.68 -30.12 -0.81
N GLY A 456 -5.45 -30.10 0.28
CA GLY A 456 -5.39 -29.01 1.26
C GLY A 456 -6.07 -27.73 0.81
N THR A 457 -5.60 -26.59 1.29
CA THR A 457 -6.28 -25.29 1.14
C THR A 457 -5.45 -24.34 0.30
N THR A 458 -6.07 -23.62 -0.63
CA THR A 458 -5.48 -22.40 -1.21
C THR A 458 -6.03 -21.16 -0.51
N LEU A 459 -5.16 -20.27 -0.06
CA LEU A 459 -5.49 -18.95 0.47
C LEU A 459 -4.98 -17.88 -0.49
N ALA A 460 -5.90 -17.05 -0.98
CA ALA A 460 -5.62 -15.93 -1.88
C ALA A 460 -5.80 -14.60 -1.14
N ALA A 461 -4.71 -13.88 -0.90
CA ALA A 461 -4.72 -12.56 -0.28
C ALA A 461 -4.67 -11.45 -1.34
N PHE A 462 -5.67 -10.57 -1.35
CA PHE A 462 -5.79 -9.51 -2.36
C PHE A 462 -5.29 -8.18 -1.82
N THR A 463 -4.44 -7.52 -2.59
CA THR A 463 -4.00 -6.15 -2.28
C THR A 463 -5.02 -5.13 -2.84
N PRO A 464 -5.17 -3.94 -2.24
CA PRO A 464 -6.10 -2.93 -2.75
C PRO A 464 -5.77 -2.49 -4.18
N GLY A 465 -6.79 -2.40 -5.05
CA GLY A 465 -6.65 -1.78 -6.36
C GLY A 465 -7.65 -2.26 -7.41
N ASN A 466 -7.42 -1.86 -8.67
CA ASN A 466 -8.34 -2.06 -9.79
C ASN A 466 -8.04 -3.35 -10.55
N TYR A 467 -8.76 -4.42 -10.20
CA TYR A 467 -8.60 -5.71 -10.85
C TYR A 467 -9.09 -5.71 -12.30
N SER A 468 -8.48 -6.57 -13.11
CA SER A 468 -8.88 -6.81 -14.50
C SER A 468 -9.42 -8.24 -14.63
N PRO A 469 -10.24 -8.56 -15.66
CA PRO A 469 -10.81 -9.90 -15.84
C PRO A 469 -9.80 -10.95 -16.31
N ARG A 470 -8.51 -10.71 -16.08
CA ARG A 470 -7.43 -11.62 -16.44
C ARG A 470 -7.42 -12.78 -15.44
N GLY A 471 -7.25 -14.00 -15.95
CA GLY A 471 -6.96 -15.15 -15.11
C GLY A 471 -5.53 -15.07 -14.57
N TYR A 472 -5.35 -15.34 -13.28
CA TYR A 472 -4.03 -15.39 -12.65
C TYR A 472 -3.57 -16.84 -12.57
N THR A 473 -2.44 -17.18 -13.20
CA THR A 473 -1.86 -18.53 -13.06
C THR A 473 -1.07 -18.61 -11.76
N LEU A 474 -1.62 -19.31 -10.78
CA LEU A 474 -1.02 -19.47 -9.46
C LEU A 474 -0.01 -20.62 -9.45
N LEU A 475 -0.35 -21.75 -10.06
CA LEU A 475 0.55 -22.90 -10.13
C LEU A 475 0.58 -23.45 -11.56
N SER A 476 1.76 -23.86 -12.01
CA SER A 476 1.94 -24.54 -13.30
C SER A 476 2.93 -25.70 -13.15
N ALA A 477 2.51 -26.90 -13.58
CA ALA A 477 3.30 -28.13 -13.46
C ALA A 477 3.53 -28.77 -14.83
N ALA A 478 4.78 -28.74 -15.31
CA ALA A 478 5.16 -29.23 -16.64
C ALA A 478 4.99 -30.75 -16.78
N GLY A 479 5.19 -31.52 -15.70
CA GLY A 479 4.92 -32.96 -15.65
C GLY A 479 3.44 -33.31 -15.47
N GLY A 480 2.56 -32.32 -15.31
CA GLY A 480 1.13 -32.49 -15.11
C GLY A 480 0.68 -32.30 -13.65
N ARG A 481 -0.61 -32.02 -13.48
CA ARG A 481 -1.29 -31.85 -12.19
C ARG A 481 -2.22 -33.02 -11.90
N SER A 482 -2.19 -33.53 -10.67
CA SER A 482 -3.19 -34.46 -10.12
C SER A 482 -3.87 -33.86 -8.88
N GLY A 483 -5.16 -34.16 -8.69
CA GLY A 483 -5.93 -33.66 -7.52
C GLY A 483 -6.20 -32.15 -7.55
N THR A 484 -7.13 -31.67 -6.73
CA THR A 484 -7.44 -30.25 -6.57
C THR A 484 -7.27 -29.84 -5.10
N PHE A 485 -7.11 -28.54 -4.85
CA PHE A 485 -7.24 -28.05 -3.48
C PHE A 485 -8.68 -28.32 -3.00
N GLY A 486 -8.82 -28.82 -1.78
CA GLY A 486 -10.11 -29.17 -1.18
C GLY A 486 -10.87 -27.94 -0.69
N ASN A 487 -10.16 -26.88 -0.31
CA ASN A 487 -10.74 -25.61 0.10
C ASN A 487 -10.07 -24.44 -0.63
N PHE A 488 -10.85 -23.38 -0.87
CA PHE A 488 -10.38 -22.10 -1.38
C PHE A 488 -10.90 -20.98 -0.49
N VAL A 489 -9.98 -20.15 0.01
CA VAL A 489 -10.26 -19.05 0.92
C VAL A 489 -9.68 -17.77 0.32
N THR A 490 -10.43 -16.68 0.40
CA THR A 490 -9.95 -15.36 0.02
C THR A 490 -9.87 -14.46 1.23
N VAL A 491 -8.84 -13.62 1.28
CA VAL A 491 -8.67 -12.56 2.27
C VAL A 491 -8.59 -11.24 1.52
N ASP A 492 -9.31 -10.23 2.00
CA ASP A 492 -9.35 -8.87 1.43
C ASP A 492 -9.81 -8.79 -0.04
N LEU A 493 -10.55 -9.78 -0.52
CA LEU A 493 -11.23 -9.71 -1.82
C LEU A 493 -12.29 -8.59 -1.78
N PRO A 494 -12.28 -7.63 -2.73
CA PRO A 494 -13.31 -6.59 -2.75
C PRO A 494 -14.71 -7.19 -2.96
N ASP A 495 -15.70 -6.71 -2.19
CA ASP A 495 -17.09 -7.22 -2.16
C ASP A 495 -17.75 -7.34 -3.54
N GLY A 496 -17.34 -6.51 -4.49
CA GLY A 496 -17.86 -6.55 -5.87
C GLY A 496 -17.33 -7.71 -6.72
N PHE A 497 -16.47 -8.58 -6.19
CA PHE A 497 -15.89 -9.71 -6.91
C PHE A 497 -16.18 -11.05 -6.23
N ILE A 498 -16.32 -12.08 -7.06
CA ILE A 498 -16.25 -13.48 -6.66
C ILE A 498 -14.97 -14.06 -7.25
N ALA A 499 -14.18 -14.72 -6.42
CA ALA A 499 -13.00 -15.45 -6.86
C ALA A 499 -13.31 -16.94 -6.97
N SER A 500 -12.72 -17.61 -7.96
CA SER A 500 -12.81 -19.06 -8.13
C SER A 500 -11.52 -19.63 -8.69
N LEU A 501 -11.26 -20.91 -8.40
CA LEU A 501 -10.15 -21.64 -8.99
C LEU A 501 -10.64 -22.50 -10.17
N ALA A 502 -9.94 -22.39 -11.29
CA ALA A 502 -10.06 -23.27 -12.44
C ALA A 502 -8.80 -24.13 -12.55
N TYR A 503 -8.98 -25.38 -12.98
CA TYR A 503 -7.92 -26.37 -13.05
C TYR A 503 -7.81 -26.91 -14.46
N THR A 504 -6.63 -26.80 -15.07
CA THR A 504 -6.30 -27.48 -16.33
C THR A 504 -5.55 -28.78 -16.04
N SER A 505 -5.04 -29.48 -17.05
CA SER A 505 -4.16 -30.64 -16.86
C SER A 505 -2.81 -30.28 -16.22
N THR A 506 -2.41 -29.00 -16.23
CA THR A 506 -1.10 -28.54 -15.75
C THR A 506 -1.19 -27.39 -14.76
N ASP A 507 -2.24 -26.58 -14.82
CA ASP A 507 -2.28 -25.29 -14.14
C ASP A 507 -3.41 -25.18 -13.12
N VAL A 508 -3.19 -24.33 -12.13
CA VAL A 508 -4.20 -23.75 -11.23
C VAL A 508 -4.33 -22.28 -11.58
N GLN A 509 -5.52 -21.88 -12.03
CA GLN A 509 -5.84 -20.52 -12.41
C GLN A 509 -6.86 -19.93 -11.44
N LEU A 510 -6.65 -18.69 -11.04
CA LEU A 510 -7.61 -17.90 -10.28
C LEU A 510 -8.35 -16.99 -11.24
N ASN A 511 -9.68 -17.10 -11.25
CA ASN A 511 -10.57 -16.27 -12.04
C ASN A 511 -11.37 -15.35 -11.13
N LEU A 512 -11.45 -14.08 -11.52
CA LEU A 512 -12.32 -13.09 -10.89
C LEU A 512 -13.57 -12.90 -11.75
N THR A 513 -14.73 -12.94 -11.10
CA THR A 513 -16.02 -12.61 -11.72
C THR A 513 -16.58 -11.39 -11.03
N ALA A 514 -16.91 -10.36 -11.79
CA ALA A 514 -17.60 -9.18 -11.29
C ALA A 514 -19.03 -9.54 -10.88
N ALA A 515 -19.40 -9.19 -9.65
CA ALA A 515 -20.70 -9.39 -9.04
C ALA A 515 -21.10 -8.15 -8.21
N LEU A 516 -20.86 -6.97 -8.77
CA LEU A 516 -21.23 -5.69 -8.18
C LEU A 516 -22.70 -5.68 -7.77
N GLY A 517 -22.98 -5.23 -6.55
CA GLY A 517 -24.33 -5.20 -5.96
C GLY A 517 -24.71 -6.45 -5.16
N MET A 518 -23.87 -7.48 -5.13
CA MET A 518 -24.09 -8.63 -4.24
C MET A 518 -24.21 -8.17 -2.77
N GLY A 519 -25.19 -8.71 -2.05
CA GLY A 519 -25.44 -8.37 -0.64
C GLY A 519 -26.02 -6.98 -0.41
N THR A 520 -26.27 -6.19 -1.46
CA THR A 520 -26.88 -4.85 -1.38
C THR A 520 -28.30 -4.89 -1.96
N THR A 521 -29.27 -4.33 -1.23
CA THR A 521 -30.63 -4.15 -1.75
C THR A 521 -30.63 -3.03 -2.79
N LEU A 522 -30.79 -3.38 -4.07
CA LEU A 522 -30.80 -2.46 -5.20
C LEU A 522 -32.19 -2.37 -5.83
N THR A 523 -32.53 -1.20 -6.38
CA THR A 523 -33.71 -1.02 -7.23
C THR A 523 -33.49 -1.62 -8.62
N ALA A 524 -34.55 -1.80 -9.43
CA ALA A 524 -34.42 -2.36 -10.78
C ALA A 524 -33.42 -1.57 -11.66
N ASN A 525 -33.49 -0.23 -11.64
CA ASN A 525 -32.56 0.62 -12.36
C ASN A 525 -31.11 0.44 -11.87
N GLN A 526 -30.88 0.43 -10.55
CA GLN A 526 -29.54 0.24 -9.98
C GLN A 526 -28.97 -1.14 -10.30
N SER A 527 -29.78 -2.20 -10.21
CA SER A 527 -29.41 -3.56 -10.60
C SER A 527 -29.08 -3.65 -12.08
N ALA A 528 -29.81 -2.94 -12.95
CA ALA A 528 -29.53 -2.92 -14.39
C ALA A 528 -28.16 -2.28 -14.68
N VAL A 529 -27.82 -1.18 -14.00
CA VAL A 529 -26.48 -0.56 -14.10
C VAL A 529 -25.39 -1.50 -13.60
N ALA A 530 -25.56 -2.07 -12.40
CA ALA A 530 -24.58 -2.99 -11.83
C ALA A 530 -24.36 -4.22 -12.72
N GLY A 531 -25.45 -4.78 -13.25
CA GLY A 531 -25.42 -5.89 -14.20
C GLY A 531 -24.68 -5.54 -15.49
N ALA A 532 -24.89 -4.35 -16.05
CA ALA A 532 -24.15 -3.89 -17.22
C ALA A 532 -22.64 -3.78 -16.97
N ILE A 533 -22.24 -3.24 -15.82
CA ILE A 533 -20.82 -3.14 -15.43
C ILE A 533 -20.22 -4.54 -15.24
N ASN A 534 -20.94 -5.44 -14.55
CA ASN A 534 -20.54 -6.84 -14.38
C ASN A 534 -20.36 -7.54 -15.72
N ASN A 535 -21.32 -7.42 -16.63
CA ASN A 535 -21.26 -8.03 -17.96
C ASN A 535 -20.09 -7.50 -18.79
N GLY A 536 -19.82 -6.20 -18.72
CA GLY A 536 -18.65 -5.59 -19.38
C GLY A 536 -17.34 -6.23 -18.90
N PHE A 537 -17.14 -6.31 -17.58
CA PHE A 537 -15.96 -6.95 -17.00
C PHE A 537 -15.88 -8.45 -17.33
N ASN A 538 -16.97 -9.19 -17.10
CA ASN A 538 -17.03 -10.64 -17.30
C ASN A 538 -16.89 -11.05 -18.78
N SER A 539 -17.06 -10.12 -19.71
CA SER A 539 -16.77 -10.32 -21.14
C SER A 539 -15.30 -10.11 -21.50
N GLY A 540 -14.42 -9.90 -20.52
CA GLY A 540 -12.97 -9.73 -20.71
C GLY A 540 -12.51 -8.28 -20.85
N ASN A 541 -13.36 -7.28 -20.63
CA ASN A 541 -12.98 -5.88 -20.71
C ASN A 541 -12.46 -5.36 -19.37
N SER A 542 -11.36 -4.60 -19.39
CA SER A 542 -10.89 -3.87 -18.20
C SER A 542 -11.86 -2.75 -17.84
N LEU A 543 -12.10 -2.55 -16.55
CA LEU A 543 -12.91 -1.43 -16.07
C LEU A 543 -12.13 -0.11 -16.15
N PRO A 544 -12.75 0.98 -16.64
CA PRO A 544 -12.25 2.32 -16.44
C PRO A 544 -12.08 2.63 -14.94
N SER A 545 -11.10 3.46 -14.59
CA SER A 545 -10.76 3.80 -13.20
C SER A 545 -11.94 4.35 -12.38
N GLY A 546 -12.85 5.10 -13.03
CA GLY A 546 -14.05 5.59 -12.36
C GLY A 546 -15.03 4.47 -12.00
N LEU A 547 -15.23 3.49 -12.88
CA LEU A 547 -16.17 2.39 -12.64
C LEU A 547 -15.60 1.33 -11.68
N SER A 548 -14.28 1.13 -11.66
CA SER A 548 -13.64 0.19 -10.74
C SER A 548 -13.77 0.61 -9.28
N ALA A 549 -13.86 1.91 -8.99
CA ALA A 549 -14.07 2.45 -7.64
C ALA A 549 -15.41 2.05 -7.01
N LEU A 550 -16.37 1.54 -7.80
CA LEU A 550 -17.63 1.02 -7.29
C LEU A 550 -17.47 -0.32 -6.57
N PHE A 551 -16.44 -1.10 -6.92
CA PHE A 551 -16.21 -2.45 -6.41
C PHE A 551 -15.70 -2.48 -4.97
N SER A 552 -15.33 -1.31 -4.43
CA SER A 552 -14.99 -1.11 -3.02
C SER A 552 -16.12 -0.44 -2.22
N GLN A 553 -17.31 -0.26 -2.81
CA GLN A 553 -18.48 0.33 -2.16
C GLN A 553 -19.54 -0.74 -1.90
N SER A 554 -20.33 -0.55 -0.84
CA SER A 554 -21.46 -1.42 -0.50
C SER A 554 -22.62 -0.61 0.09
N GLY A 555 -23.79 -1.25 0.24
CA GLY A 555 -24.94 -0.66 0.91
C GLY A 555 -25.49 0.59 0.21
N ALA A 556 -25.93 1.57 1.01
CA ALA A 556 -26.56 2.79 0.50
C ALA A 556 -25.62 3.65 -0.38
N THR A 557 -24.31 3.63 -0.11
CA THR A 557 -23.31 4.36 -0.89
C THR A 557 -23.23 3.80 -2.31
N LEU A 558 -23.11 2.48 -2.46
CA LEU A 558 -23.12 1.83 -3.77
C LEU A 558 -24.44 2.09 -4.52
N ALA A 559 -25.57 1.95 -3.84
CA ALA A 559 -26.89 2.20 -4.43
C ALA A 559 -27.03 3.62 -4.98
N SER A 560 -26.55 4.63 -4.24
CA SER A 560 -26.53 6.03 -4.67
C SER A 560 -25.63 6.23 -5.90
N SER A 561 -24.39 5.70 -5.85
CA SER A 561 -23.44 5.79 -6.96
C SER A 561 -23.99 5.17 -8.25
N LEU A 562 -24.56 3.96 -8.16
CA LEU A 562 -25.23 3.29 -9.29
C LEU A 562 -26.41 4.11 -9.83
N ASN A 563 -27.18 4.77 -8.95
CA ASN A 563 -28.30 5.58 -9.37
C ASN A 563 -27.86 6.79 -10.22
N THR A 564 -26.75 7.43 -9.86
CA THR A 564 -26.16 8.54 -10.63
C THR A 564 -25.68 8.12 -12.02
N LEU A 565 -25.38 6.83 -12.22
CA LEU A 565 -24.94 6.24 -13.48
C LEU A 565 -26.08 5.75 -14.39
N SER A 566 -27.34 5.75 -13.93
CA SER A 566 -28.48 5.20 -14.67
C SER A 566 -28.77 5.92 -15.99
N GLY A 567 -28.45 7.21 -16.11
CA GLY A 567 -28.87 8.00 -17.26
C GLY A 567 -30.38 8.27 -17.31
N GLU A 568 -31.10 8.10 -16.20
CA GLU A 568 -32.55 8.31 -16.09
C GLU A 568 -33.00 9.67 -16.64
N ALA A 569 -32.13 10.70 -16.59
CA ALA A 569 -32.41 12.06 -17.07
C ALA A 569 -32.94 12.11 -18.51
N GLN A 570 -32.55 11.15 -19.36
CA GLN A 570 -33.01 11.07 -20.74
C GLN A 570 -34.49 10.67 -20.88
N SER A 571 -35.08 10.01 -19.89
CA SER A 571 -36.51 9.67 -19.90
C SER A 571 -37.42 10.90 -19.81
N GLY A 572 -36.94 12.00 -19.19
CA GLY A 572 -37.70 13.24 -19.03
C GLY A 572 -37.97 14.01 -20.33
N VAL A 573 -37.23 13.71 -21.41
CA VAL A 573 -37.50 14.25 -22.75
C VAL A 573 -38.89 13.89 -23.23
N GLN A 574 -39.34 12.67 -22.92
CA GLN A 574 -40.67 12.17 -23.31
C GLN A 574 -41.76 12.97 -22.59
N VAL A 575 -41.65 13.10 -21.27
CA VAL A 575 -42.61 13.84 -20.42
C VAL A 575 -42.71 15.31 -20.86
N SER A 576 -41.58 15.98 -21.07
CA SER A 576 -41.55 17.39 -21.48
C SER A 576 -42.08 17.61 -22.90
N THR A 577 -41.77 16.72 -23.83
CA THR A 577 -42.25 16.79 -25.23
C THR A 577 -43.76 16.58 -25.31
N PHE A 578 -44.29 15.62 -24.58
CA PHE A 578 -45.74 15.37 -24.50
C PHE A 578 -46.48 16.53 -23.82
N ALA A 579 -45.92 17.09 -22.75
CA ALA A 579 -46.50 18.27 -22.10
C ALA A 579 -46.62 19.47 -23.07
N PHE A 580 -45.57 19.76 -23.86
CA PHE A 580 -45.62 20.81 -24.88
C PHE A 580 -46.65 20.52 -25.97
N GLY A 581 -46.66 19.29 -26.50
CA GLY A 581 -47.63 18.85 -27.50
C GLY A 581 -49.08 18.93 -27.02
N ASN A 582 -49.34 18.61 -25.75
CA ASN A 582 -50.66 18.75 -25.13
C ASN A 582 -51.13 20.21 -25.12
N GLN A 583 -50.27 21.15 -24.73
CA GLN A 583 -50.61 22.58 -24.71
C GLN A 583 -50.92 23.09 -26.13
N PHE A 584 -50.14 22.68 -27.12
CA PHE A 584 -50.40 23.07 -28.50
C PHE A 584 -51.70 22.48 -29.04
N LEU A 585 -51.95 21.18 -28.86
CA LEU A 585 -53.22 20.53 -29.27
C LEU A 585 -54.44 21.18 -28.60
N ASN A 586 -54.35 21.50 -27.30
CA ASN A 586 -55.39 22.21 -26.57
C ASN A 586 -55.64 23.61 -27.14
N THR A 587 -54.57 24.34 -27.48
CA THR A 587 -54.65 25.66 -28.12
C THR A 587 -55.31 25.59 -29.51
N LEU A 588 -55.02 24.55 -30.28
CA LEU A 588 -55.63 24.33 -31.60
C LEU A 588 -57.14 24.05 -31.50
N LEU A 589 -57.55 23.14 -30.62
CA LEU A 589 -58.95 22.72 -30.46
C LEU A 589 -59.80 23.70 -29.65
N ALA A 590 -59.19 24.68 -29.00
CA ALA A 590 -59.90 25.83 -28.46
C ALA A 590 -60.66 26.63 -29.55
N SER A 591 -60.26 26.52 -30.82
CA SER A 591 -60.93 27.17 -31.95
C SER A 591 -62.32 26.56 -32.21
N GLY A 592 -63.40 27.35 -32.07
CA GLY A 592 -64.75 26.94 -32.51
C GLY A 592 -65.87 26.94 -31.45
N GLY A 593 -65.63 27.53 -30.27
CA GLY A 593 -66.69 27.76 -29.26
C GLY A 593 -67.58 28.98 -29.50
N SER A 594 -67.26 29.83 -30.49
CA SER A 594 -68.13 30.90 -30.98
C SER A 594 -68.83 30.44 -32.24
N THR A 595 -70.13 30.62 -32.23
CA THR A 595 -71.10 29.98 -33.09
C THR A 595 -70.95 30.37 -34.56
N GLY A 596 -71.30 29.43 -35.46
CA GLY A 596 -71.20 29.62 -36.91
C GLY A 596 -72.03 30.81 -37.43
N PRO A 597 -71.87 31.18 -38.72
CA PRO A 597 -72.53 32.33 -39.33
C PRO A 597 -74.05 32.39 -39.11
N GLN A 598 -74.72 31.24 -38.92
CA GLN A 598 -76.18 31.17 -38.76
C GLN A 598 -76.71 31.68 -37.41
N GLN A 599 -75.95 31.65 -36.30
CA GLN A 599 -76.39 32.31 -35.07
C GLN A 599 -76.22 33.83 -35.12
N GLN A 600 -75.40 34.33 -36.04
CA GLN A 600 -75.28 35.77 -36.29
C GLN A 600 -76.50 36.30 -37.06
N THR A 601 -77.11 35.56 -37.99
CA THR A 601 -78.31 36.07 -38.68
C THR A 601 -79.47 36.37 -37.71
N ALA A 602 -79.58 35.63 -36.60
CA ALA A 602 -80.57 35.87 -35.55
C ALA A 602 -80.22 37.01 -34.57
N GLN A 603 -78.92 37.24 -34.27
CA GLN A 603 -78.48 38.36 -33.41
C GLN A 603 -78.39 39.71 -34.14
N TYR A 604 -78.36 39.71 -35.47
CA TYR A 604 -78.26 40.93 -36.29
C TYR A 604 -79.62 41.46 -36.73
N ALA A 605 -80.70 40.69 -36.56
CA ALA A 605 -82.07 41.13 -36.86
C ALA A 605 -82.61 42.18 -35.87
N SER A 606 -81.97 42.38 -34.71
CA SER A 606 -82.48 43.27 -33.64
C SER A 606 -81.72 44.59 -33.46
N LEU A 607 -80.80 44.96 -34.35
CA LEU A 607 -80.11 46.26 -34.31
C LEU A 607 -80.15 46.91 -35.70
N THR A 608 -81.20 47.71 -35.94
CA THR A 608 -81.38 48.69 -37.04
C THR A 608 -80.94 48.26 -38.45
N ALA A 609 -81.91 48.16 -39.34
CA ALA A 609 -81.87 47.61 -40.70
C ALA A 609 -80.97 48.30 -41.76
N ASN A 610 -79.86 48.96 -41.41
CA ASN A 610 -79.02 49.70 -42.36
C ASN A 610 -77.58 49.17 -42.55
N GLU A 611 -77.26 47.94 -42.13
CA GLU A 611 -75.97 47.28 -42.41
C GLU A 611 -76.14 45.90 -43.08
N ALA A 612 -77.12 45.77 -43.98
CA ALA A 612 -77.25 44.60 -44.83
C ALA A 612 -76.19 44.67 -45.95
N ASN A 613 -75.22 43.73 -45.92
CA ASN A 613 -74.17 43.42 -46.91
C ASN A 613 -72.71 43.64 -46.46
N ALA A 614 -72.37 43.31 -45.20
CA ALA A 614 -71.00 42.91 -44.92
C ALA A 614 -70.81 41.43 -45.31
N GLU A 615 -69.92 41.16 -46.28
CA GLU A 615 -69.45 39.79 -46.56
C GLU A 615 -69.07 39.09 -45.25
N PRO A 616 -69.44 37.80 -45.03
CA PRO A 616 -69.04 37.09 -43.83
C PRO A 616 -67.52 37.05 -43.77
N ARG A 617 -66.92 37.62 -42.72
CA ARG A 617 -65.48 37.53 -42.44
C ARG A 617 -65.11 36.10 -42.13
N ARG A 618 -64.72 35.37 -43.18
CA ARG A 618 -64.45 33.93 -43.13
C ARG A 618 -63.07 33.63 -42.56
N LEU A 619 -62.12 34.55 -42.62
CA LEU A 619 -60.77 34.35 -42.08
C LEU A 619 -60.66 34.92 -40.67
N ARG A 620 -60.08 34.15 -39.74
CA ARG A 620 -59.71 34.61 -38.41
C ARG A 620 -58.25 34.30 -38.13
N GLY A 621 -57.48 35.34 -37.78
CA GLY A 621 -56.12 35.21 -37.28
C GLY A 621 -56.12 35.21 -35.76
N TRP A 622 -55.18 34.49 -35.14
CA TRP A 622 -55.05 34.46 -33.69
C TRP A 622 -53.61 34.25 -33.23
N VAL A 623 -53.34 34.74 -32.02
CA VAL A 623 -52.11 34.51 -31.28
C VAL A 623 -52.45 34.01 -29.88
N ALA A 624 -51.63 33.13 -29.32
CA ALA A 624 -51.81 32.59 -27.99
C ALA A 624 -50.47 32.44 -27.28
N GLY A 625 -50.45 32.76 -25.99
CA GLY A 625 -49.38 32.35 -25.08
C GLY A 625 -49.89 31.24 -24.19
N PHE A 626 -49.10 30.19 -24.00
CA PHE A 626 -49.41 29.09 -23.10
C PHE A 626 -48.22 28.78 -22.20
N GLY A 627 -48.51 28.26 -21.02
CA GLY A 627 -47.50 27.76 -20.12
C GLY A 627 -48.09 26.79 -19.12
N GLY A 628 -47.23 25.98 -18.52
CA GLY A 628 -47.66 25.00 -17.54
C GLY A 628 -46.51 24.47 -16.68
N TYR A 629 -46.89 23.88 -15.57
CA TYR A 629 -46.00 23.22 -14.63
C TYR A 629 -46.62 21.89 -14.22
N GLY A 630 -45.82 20.84 -14.14
CA GLY A 630 -46.30 19.55 -13.69
C GLY A 630 -45.24 18.77 -12.94
N TRP A 631 -45.68 17.77 -12.18
CA TRP A 631 -44.83 16.83 -11.48
C TRP A 631 -45.35 15.41 -11.65
N LEU A 632 -44.41 14.47 -11.68
CA LEU A 632 -44.66 13.04 -11.71
C LEU A 632 -43.75 12.36 -10.68
N GLY A 633 -44.33 11.64 -9.74
CA GLY A 633 -43.61 10.97 -8.67
C GLY A 633 -42.88 9.72 -9.15
N GLY A 634 -41.73 9.46 -8.55
CA GLY A 634 -40.93 8.27 -8.81
C GLY A 634 -41.64 6.98 -8.40
N THR A 635 -41.18 5.85 -8.94
CA THR A 635 -41.66 4.50 -8.63
C THR A 635 -40.59 3.75 -7.85
N ALA A 636 -40.88 3.35 -6.61
CA ALA A 636 -39.90 2.71 -5.73
C ALA A 636 -39.39 1.36 -6.27
N ASN A 637 -40.28 0.55 -6.86
CA ASN A 637 -39.91 -0.76 -7.41
C ASN A 637 -38.93 -0.65 -8.59
N ASN A 638 -39.15 0.31 -9.49
CA ASN A 638 -38.23 0.53 -10.61
C ASN A 638 -36.98 1.32 -10.16
N GLY A 639 -37.10 2.06 -9.04
CA GLY A 639 -36.08 3.00 -8.57
C GLY A 639 -36.02 4.26 -9.41
N SER A 640 -37.13 4.66 -10.03
CA SER A 640 -37.20 5.88 -10.80
C SER A 640 -37.38 7.08 -9.87
N SER A 641 -36.84 8.22 -10.29
CA SER A 641 -36.88 9.50 -9.60
C SER A 641 -38.15 10.27 -9.93
N SER A 642 -38.52 11.25 -9.11
CA SER A 642 -39.58 12.18 -9.49
C SER A 642 -39.11 13.09 -10.64
N VAL A 643 -40.04 13.50 -11.49
CA VAL A 643 -39.79 14.42 -12.60
C VAL A 643 -40.65 15.65 -12.39
N GLN A 644 -40.06 16.84 -12.42
CA GLN A 644 -40.79 18.11 -12.53
C GLN A 644 -40.62 18.65 -13.94
N THR A 645 -41.67 19.24 -14.51
CA THR A 645 -41.67 19.80 -15.85
C THR A 645 -42.22 21.22 -15.85
N SER A 646 -41.66 22.08 -16.71
CA SER A 646 -42.23 23.38 -17.03
C SER A 646 -42.26 23.58 -18.53
N VAL A 647 -43.35 24.16 -19.01
CA VAL A 647 -43.60 24.42 -20.43
C VAL A 647 -43.96 25.87 -20.58
N GLN A 648 -43.45 26.51 -21.63
CA GLN A 648 -43.88 27.84 -22.03
C GLN A 648 -43.75 27.98 -23.55
N GLY A 649 -44.71 28.62 -24.19
CA GLY A 649 -44.71 28.78 -25.63
C GLY A 649 -45.64 29.86 -26.13
N LEU A 650 -45.37 30.26 -27.37
CA LEU A 650 -46.21 31.15 -28.16
C LEU A 650 -46.70 30.37 -29.38
N ALA A 651 -47.97 30.55 -29.70
CA ALA A 651 -48.60 29.99 -30.88
C ALA A 651 -49.27 31.10 -31.69
N ALA A 652 -49.27 30.94 -33.00
CA ALA A 652 -50.01 31.80 -33.91
C ALA A 652 -50.64 30.94 -35.01
N GLY A 653 -51.84 31.30 -35.43
CA GLY A 653 -52.56 30.53 -36.44
C GLY A 653 -53.63 31.34 -37.13
N ALA A 654 -54.20 30.70 -38.16
CA ALA A 654 -55.32 31.22 -38.90
C ALA A 654 -56.32 30.10 -39.18
N ASP A 655 -57.61 30.40 -39.07
CA ASP A 655 -58.69 29.51 -39.45
C ASP A 655 -59.72 30.16 -40.36
N TRP A 656 -60.27 29.34 -41.24
CA TRP A 656 -61.40 29.65 -42.10
C TRP A 656 -62.68 29.12 -41.48
N THR A 657 -63.69 29.98 -41.36
CA THR A 657 -65.03 29.65 -40.87
C THR A 657 -65.95 29.36 -42.05
N PHE A 658 -66.65 28.24 -42.01
CA PHE A 658 -67.71 27.83 -42.94
C PHE A 658 -69.01 27.58 -42.17
N ASP A 659 -70.12 27.37 -42.87
CA ASP A 659 -71.47 27.36 -42.28
C ASP A 659 -71.61 26.42 -41.07
N GLN A 660 -70.90 25.30 -41.09
CA GLN A 660 -70.95 24.27 -40.06
C GLN A 660 -69.64 24.07 -39.31
N GLY A 661 -68.63 24.95 -39.42
CA GLY A 661 -67.34 24.67 -38.76
C GLY A 661 -66.18 25.60 -39.08
N VAL A 662 -65.00 25.18 -38.63
CA VAL A 662 -63.70 25.84 -38.87
C VAL A 662 -62.64 24.84 -39.32
N LEU A 663 -61.73 25.29 -40.17
CA LEU A 663 -60.49 24.59 -40.54
C LEU A 663 -59.34 25.57 -40.43
N GLY A 664 -58.21 25.17 -39.83
CA GLY A 664 -57.09 26.06 -39.60
C GLY A 664 -55.73 25.40 -39.57
N VAL A 665 -54.73 26.27 -39.65
CA VAL A 665 -53.30 25.95 -39.55
C VAL A 665 -52.70 26.82 -38.45
N ALA A 666 -51.70 26.29 -37.74
CA ALA A 666 -50.97 27.06 -36.76
C ALA A 666 -49.53 26.58 -36.62
N VAL A 667 -48.71 27.45 -36.06
CA VAL A 667 -47.36 27.14 -35.60
C VAL A 667 -47.21 27.53 -34.14
N ALA A 668 -46.34 26.83 -33.43
CA ALA A 668 -45.94 27.15 -32.08
C ALA A 668 -44.42 27.03 -31.91
N SER A 669 -43.86 27.88 -31.05
CA SER A 669 -42.47 27.80 -30.64
C SER A 669 -42.35 28.09 -29.15
N GLY A 670 -41.43 27.41 -28.47
CA GLY A 670 -41.24 27.60 -27.05
C GLY A 670 -40.20 26.68 -26.45
N THR A 671 -40.23 26.59 -25.12
CA THR A 671 -39.26 25.82 -24.36
C THR A 671 -39.96 24.94 -23.34
N SER A 672 -39.43 23.74 -23.15
CA SER A 672 -39.80 22.89 -22.02
C SER A 672 -38.57 22.53 -21.22
N ASN A 673 -38.66 22.54 -19.90
CA ASN A 673 -37.59 22.13 -19.01
C ASN A 673 -38.06 20.97 -18.15
N TRP A 674 -37.15 20.09 -17.74
CA TRP A 674 -37.43 19.07 -16.74
C TRP A 674 -36.28 18.89 -15.76
N TYR A 675 -36.62 18.46 -14.56
CA TYR A 675 -35.69 18.25 -13.46
C TYR A 675 -36.02 16.93 -12.76
N LEU A 676 -35.01 16.08 -12.58
CA LEU A 676 -35.13 14.87 -11.78
C LEU A 676 -34.90 15.15 -10.30
N GLY A 677 -35.70 14.49 -9.45
CA GLY A 677 -35.51 14.47 -8.01
C GLY A 677 -34.13 13.93 -7.62
N GLY A 678 -33.64 14.35 -6.46
CA GLY A 678 -32.32 13.92 -5.96
C GLY A 678 -31.12 14.48 -6.72
N GLY A 679 -31.31 15.43 -7.65
CA GLY A 679 -30.22 16.05 -8.40
C GLY A 679 -29.62 15.16 -9.50
N LEU A 680 -30.37 14.15 -9.95
CA LEU A 680 -29.89 13.13 -10.90
C LEU A 680 -29.83 13.59 -12.36
N GLY A 681 -30.27 14.81 -12.63
CA GLY A 681 -30.11 15.47 -13.92
C GLY A 681 -31.28 16.38 -14.26
N ASN A 682 -31.06 17.17 -15.30
CA ASN A 682 -32.04 18.08 -15.86
C ASN A 682 -31.88 18.15 -17.38
N GLY A 683 -32.86 18.75 -18.04
CA GLY A 683 -32.71 19.10 -19.44
C GLY A 683 -33.72 20.12 -19.90
N ARG A 684 -33.51 20.55 -21.14
CA ARG A 684 -34.28 21.57 -21.83
C ARG A 684 -34.52 21.17 -23.27
N THR A 685 -35.74 21.42 -23.75
CA THR A 685 -36.09 21.37 -25.16
C THR A 685 -36.42 22.76 -25.68
N ASN A 686 -35.95 23.07 -26.88
CA ASN A 686 -36.43 24.17 -27.71
C ASN A 686 -37.32 23.55 -28.80
N ALA A 687 -38.62 23.80 -28.71
CA ALA A 687 -39.62 23.14 -29.54
C ALA A 687 -40.13 24.09 -30.63
N PHE A 688 -40.29 23.56 -31.85
CA PHE A 688 -41.07 24.14 -32.92
C PHE A 688 -42.15 23.13 -33.33
N GLN A 689 -43.40 23.54 -33.42
CA GLN A 689 -44.50 22.69 -33.86
C GLN A 689 -45.31 23.38 -34.96
N ALA A 690 -45.79 22.59 -35.91
CA ALA A 690 -46.74 23.01 -36.93
C ALA A 690 -47.93 22.05 -36.91
N GLY A 691 -49.14 22.57 -37.00
CA GLY A 691 -50.34 21.76 -36.89
C GLY A 691 -51.49 22.25 -37.75
N VAL A 692 -52.39 21.31 -38.02
CA VAL A 692 -53.69 21.51 -38.67
C VAL A 692 -54.78 21.14 -37.70
N TYR A 693 -55.90 21.84 -37.75
CA TYR A 693 -57.04 21.54 -36.90
C TYR A 693 -58.35 21.89 -37.57
N GLY A 694 -59.41 21.22 -37.15
CA GLY A 694 -60.76 21.53 -37.61
C GLY A 694 -61.81 21.15 -36.59
N ARG A 695 -62.96 21.80 -36.69
CA ARG A 695 -64.16 21.48 -35.93
C ARG A 695 -65.37 21.66 -36.82
N THR A 696 -66.27 20.69 -36.84
CA THR A 696 -67.55 20.76 -37.57
C THR A 696 -68.70 20.37 -36.65
N THR A 697 -69.89 20.90 -36.93
CA THR A 697 -71.12 20.68 -36.15
C THR A 697 -72.25 20.16 -37.03
N PHE A 698 -72.91 19.10 -36.60
CA PHE A 698 -74.11 18.51 -37.21
C PHE A 698 -75.27 18.61 -36.21
N GLY A 699 -75.98 19.75 -36.22
CA GLY A 699 -76.95 20.07 -35.18
C GLY A 699 -76.26 20.18 -33.81
N SER A 700 -76.69 19.37 -32.85
CA SER A 700 -76.10 19.30 -31.50
C SER A 700 -74.78 18.52 -31.42
N LEU A 701 -74.47 17.69 -32.42
CA LEU A 701 -73.22 16.92 -32.45
C LEU A 701 -72.08 17.80 -32.98
N TYR A 702 -70.90 17.73 -32.37
CA TYR A 702 -69.68 18.26 -32.97
C TYR A 702 -68.60 17.19 -33.10
N LEU A 703 -67.77 17.35 -34.12
CA LEU A 703 -66.52 16.63 -34.32
C LEU A 703 -65.39 17.64 -34.37
N ALA A 704 -64.31 17.39 -33.64
CA ALA A 704 -63.10 18.21 -33.66
C ALA A 704 -61.87 17.31 -33.78
N ALA A 705 -60.89 17.73 -34.57
CA ALA A 705 -59.64 17.00 -34.73
C ALA A 705 -58.48 17.97 -34.93
N ALA A 706 -57.31 17.61 -34.39
CA ALA A 706 -56.06 18.33 -34.58
C ALA A 706 -54.91 17.34 -34.77
N GLY A 707 -53.97 17.70 -35.63
CA GLY A 707 -52.72 16.97 -35.85
C GLY A 707 -51.55 17.95 -35.90
N ALA A 708 -50.44 17.58 -35.29
CA ALA A 708 -49.24 18.40 -35.22
C ALA A 708 -47.98 17.55 -35.42
N TRP A 709 -46.99 18.16 -36.06
CA TRP A 709 -45.62 17.66 -36.16
C TRP A 709 -44.68 18.66 -35.47
N GLY A 710 -43.62 18.15 -34.85
CA GLY A 710 -42.68 18.99 -34.10
C GLY A 710 -41.22 18.58 -34.19
N LEU A 711 -40.35 19.58 -34.09
CA LEU A 711 -38.91 19.47 -33.91
C LEU A 711 -38.53 19.96 -32.51
N HIS A 712 -37.66 19.21 -31.83
CA HIS A 712 -37.22 19.52 -30.47
C HIS A 712 -35.70 19.48 -30.40
N GLY A 713 -35.07 20.64 -30.24
CA GLY A 713 -33.64 20.71 -29.90
C GLY A 713 -33.46 20.39 -28.43
N VAL A 714 -32.83 19.27 -28.11
CA VAL A 714 -32.71 18.72 -26.76
C VAL A 714 -31.31 18.95 -26.23
N SER A 715 -31.21 19.49 -25.02
CA SER A 715 -29.97 19.59 -24.25
C SER A 715 -30.19 19.01 -22.85
N THR A 716 -29.29 18.11 -22.43
CA THR A 716 -29.39 17.44 -21.13
C THR A 716 -28.09 17.55 -20.35
N GLN A 717 -28.18 17.61 -19.02
CA GLN A 717 -27.04 17.56 -18.12
C GLN A 717 -27.34 16.71 -16.88
N ARG A 718 -26.40 15.85 -16.50
CA ARG A 718 -26.39 15.15 -15.21
C ARG A 718 -25.01 15.17 -14.57
N SER A 719 -24.94 15.03 -13.25
CA SER A 719 -23.68 14.92 -12.51
C SER A 719 -23.47 13.49 -12.03
N VAL A 720 -22.20 13.10 -11.90
CA VAL A 720 -21.77 11.84 -11.28
C VAL A 720 -20.83 12.21 -10.13
N PRO A 721 -21.38 12.55 -8.94
CA PRO A 721 -20.62 13.21 -7.87
C PRO A 721 -19.41 12.43 -7.39
N TYR A 722 -19.50 11.10 -7.28
CA TYR A 722 -18.38 10.25 -6.82
C TYR A 722 -17.20 10.24 -7.80
N LEU A 723 -17.40 10.70 -9.05
CA LEU A 723 -16.35 10.87 -10.06
C LEU A 723 -15.99 12.34 -10.32
N ALA A 724 -16.63 13.28 -9.60
CA ALA A 724 -16.57 14.71 -9.89
C ALA A 724 -16.79 15.04 -11.39
N ASP A 725 -17.67 14.29 -12.06
CA ASP A 725 -17.90 14.40 -13.50
C ASP A 725 -19.28 15.01 -13.81
N SER A 726 -19.39 15.68 -14.96
CA SER A 726 -20.64 16.18 -15.53
C SER A 726 -20.80 15.68 -16.95
N LEU A 727 -21.96 15.10 -17.22
CA LEU A 727 -22.28 14.45 -18.49
C LEU A 727 -23.35 15.27 -19.19
N THR A 728 -23.09 15.60 -20.46
CA THR A 728 -23.97 16.46 -21.28
C THR A 728 -24.32 15.77 -22.59
N ALA A 729 -25.50 16.03 -23.15
CA ALA A 729 -25.85 15.57 -24.49
C ALA A 729 -26.66 16.63 -25.23
N ASN A 730 -26.47 16.71 -26.54
CA ASN A 730 -27.23 17.58 -27.44
C ASN A 730 -27.65 16.80 -28.68
N TYR A 731 -28.94 16.83 -29.00
CA TYR A 731 -29.51 16.13 -30.16
C TYR A 731 -30.85 16.74 -30.56
N THR A 732 -31.39 16.32 -31.72
CA THR A 732 -32.71 16.77 -32.18
C THR A 732 -33.69 15.60 -32.18
N ALA A 733 -34.78 15.72 -31.43
CA ALA A 733 -35.90 14.78 -31.44
C ALA A 733 -37.05 15.30 -32.30
N THR A 734 -37.93 14.39 -32.74
CA THR A 734 -39.14 14.75 -33.49
C THR A 734 -40.39 14.22 -32.80
N SER A 735 -41.52 14.90 -32.98
CA SER A 735 -42.79 14.45 -32.41
C SER A 735 -43.92 14.46 -33.42
N TRP A 736 -44.83 13.51 -33.28
CA TRP A 736 -46.15 13.51 -33.92
C TRP A 736 -47.21 13.51 -32.85
N SER A 737 -48.19 14.40 -32.94
CA SER A 737 -49.27 14.54 -31.96
C SER A 737 -50.60 14.63 -32.69
N GLY A 738 -51.63 13.95 -32.18
CA GLY A 738 -52.97 13.96 -32.75
C GLY A 738 -54.03 13.84 -31.69
N ARG A 739 -55.15 14.54 -31.88
CA ARG A 739 -56.31 14.48 -31.00
C ARG A 739 -57.60 14.53 -31.82
N ALA A 740 -58.56 13.68 -31.49
CA ALA A 740 -59.91 13.70 -32.04
C ALA A 740 -60.92 13.72 -30.89
N GLU A 741 -61.96 14.52 -31.01
CA GLU A 741 -62.98 14.72 -29.98
C GLU A 741 -64.37 14.78 -30.62
N MET A 742 -65.33 14.13 -29.98
CA MET A 742 -66.73 14.11 -30.38
C MET A 742 -67.60 14.42 -29.17
N GLY A 743 -68.57 15.32 -29.31
CA GLY A 743 -69.49 15.64 -28.22
C GLY A 743 -70.88 16.06 -28.70
N TYR A 744 -71.88 15.88 -27.85
CA TYR A 744 -73.28 16.15 -28.16
C TYR A 744 -73.86 17.19 -27.19
N ARG A 745 -74.16 18.40 -27.68
CA ARG A 745 -74.61 19.51 -26.84
C ARG A 745 -76.11 19.46 -26.54
N LEU A 746 -76.44 19.43 -25.27
CA LEU A 746 -77.77 19.62 -24.69
C LEU A 746 -77.92 21.08 -24.25
N ALA A 747 -78.82 21.82 -24.90
CA ALA A 747 -79.06 23.24 -24.61
C ALA A 747 -80.20 23.43 -23.60
N PHE A 748 -79.99 24.27 -22.59
CA PHE A 748 -80.97 24.62 -21.56
C PHE A 748 -81.03 26.15 -21.40
N GLY A 749 -81.48 26.86 -22.44
CA GLY A 749 -81.46 28.34 -22.46
C GLY A 749 -80.05 28.90 -22.54
N ASP A 750 -79.66 29.73 -21.57
CA ASP A 750 -78.32 30.33 -21.47
C ASP A 750 -77.23 29.34 -21.02
N TYR A 751 -77.62 28.11 -20.69
CA TYR A 751 -76.75 27.02 -20.26
C TYR A 751 -76.65 25.93 -21.33
N GLY A 752 -75.52 25.22 -21.36
CA GLY A 752 -75.31 24.04 -22.18
C GLY A 752 -74.51 22.98 -21.43
N VAL A 753 -74.84 21.72 -21.67
CA VAL A 753 -74.08 20.57 -21.18
C VAL A 753 -73.73 19.68 -22.36
N THR A 754 -72.47 19.32 -22.51
CA THR A 754 -71.95 18.57 -23.65
C THR A 754 -71.11 17.39 -23.16
N PRO A 755 -71.71 16.19 -22.99
CA PRO A 755 -70.92 14.98 -22.89
C PRO A 755 -70.03 14.81 -24.13
N PHE A 756 -68.79 14.38 -23.92
CA PHE A 756 -67.83 14.14 -24.99
C PHE A 756 -66.97 12.91 -24.72
N ILE A 757 -66.42 12.38 -25.81
CA ILE A 757 -65.33 11.41 -25.81
C ILE A 757 -64.19 11.96 -26.66
N ALA A 758 -62.95 11.71 -26.25
CA ALA A 758 -61.77 12.08 -27.02
C ALA A 758 -60.74 10.96 -27.05
N GLY A 759 -59.98 10.89 -28.14
CA GLY A 759 -58.78 10.08 -28.27
C GLY A 759 -57.60 10.97 -28.60
N GLN A 760 -56.46 10.71 -27.97
CA GLN A 760 -55.22 11.43 -28.20
C GLN A 760 -54.06 10.46 -28.34
N SER A 761 -53.20 10.70 -29.33
CA SER A 761 -51.97 9.95 -29.53
C SER A 761 -50.81 10.90 -29.72
N GLN A 762 -49.69 10.60 -29.08
CA GLN A 762 -48.44 11.31 -29.26
C GLN A 762 -47.30 10.30 -29.40
N VAL A 763 -46.34 10.60 -30.27
CA VAL A 763 -45.13 9.78 -30.41
C VAL A 763 -43.94 10.72 -30.47
N VAL A 764 -42.93 10.46 -29.64
CA VAL A 764 -41.63 11.13 -29.71
C VAL A 764 -40.58 10.17 -30.23
N ASN A 765 -39.85 10.58 -31.27
CA ASN A 765 -38.75 9.84 -31.86
C ASN A 765 -37.44 10.50 -31.47
N MET A 766 -36.61 9.78 -30.73
CA MET A 766 -35.27 10.19 -30.35
C MET A 766 -34.25 9.47 -31.24
N PRO A 767 -33.26 10.19 -31.80
CA PRO A 767 -32.14 9.54 -32.50
C PRO A 767 -31.26 8.78 -31.52
N GLY A 768 -30.34 7.96 -32.02
CA GLY A 768 -29.22 7.49 -31.19
C GLY A 768 -28.27 8.65 -30.91
N PHE A 769 -27.76 8.74 -29.68
CA PHE A 769 -26.84 9.79 -29.27
C PHE A 769 -25.93 9.30 -28.14
N CYS A 770 -24.87 10.08 -27.87
CA CYS A 770 -23.94 9.80 -26.78
C CYS A 770 -23.74 11.05 -25.93
N GLU A 771 -23.51 10.83 -24.64
CA GLU A 771 -23.12 11.89 -23.71
C GLU A 771 -21.64 12.25 -23.90
N ALA A 772 -21.30 13.52 -23.70
CA ALA A 772 -19.93 13.98 -23.54
C ALA A 772 -19.62 14.09 -22.04
N SER A 773 -18.49 13.49 -21.63
CA SER A 773 -17.93 13.63 -20.28
C SER A 773 -16.94 14.79 -20.23
N GLN A 774 -16.97 15.56 -19.15
CA GLN A 774 -16.02 16.64 -18.93
C GLN A 774 -14.74 16.17 -18.23
N ALA A 775 -14.81 15.10 -17.43
CA ALA A 775 -13.65 14.56 -16.71
C ALA A 775 -13.00 13.34 -17.40
N GLY A 776 -13.71 12.63 -18.27
CA GLY A 776 -13.21 11.43 -18.96
C GLY A 776 -13.18 10.15 -18.12
N ASN A 777 -13.93 10.07 -17.02
CA ASN A 777 -13.84 8.99 -16.02
C ASN A 777 -14.67 7.73 -16.33
N GLY A 778 -15.20 7.60 -17.55
CA GLY A 778 -15.85 6.38 -18.05
C GLY A 778 -17.36 6.24 -17.76
N ALA A 779 -18.00 7.25 -17.17
CA ALA A 779 -19.43 7.23 -16.84
C ALA A 779 -20.36 7.68 -17.99
N ALA A 780 -19.80 8.16 -19.10
CA ALA A 780 -20.57 8.64 -20.25
C ALA A 780 -21.30 7.48 -20.94
N LEU A 781 -22.59 7.68 -21.19
CA LEU A 781 -23.45 6.69 -21.84
C LEU A 781 -23.67 7.01 -23.31
N CYS A 782 -23.96 5.99 -24.09
CA CYS A 782 -24.64 6.12 -25.37
C CYS A 782 -26.02 5.50 -25.28
N PHE A 783 -26.95 6.02 -26.08
CA PHE A 783 -28.35 5.64 -26.11
C PHE A 783 -28.73 5.20 -27.52
N ASN A 784 -29.54 4.15 -27.61
CA ASN A 784 -30.12 3.71 -28.87
C ASN A 784 -31.21 4.69 -29.33
N ALA A 785 -31.42 4.76 -30.65
CA ALA A 785 -32.60 5.43 -31.20
C ALA A 785 -33.86 4.74 -30.65
N ASN A 786 -34.86 5.55 -30.25
CA ASN A 786 -36.08 5.03 -29.64
C ASN A 786 -37.30 5.87 -30.02
N SER A 787 -38.44 5.20 -30.15
CA SER A 787 -39.74 5.82 -30.41
C SER A 787 -40.68 5.50 -29.26
N THR A 788 -41.08 6.51 -28.50
CA THR A 788 -42.02 6.34 -27.38
C THR A 788 -43.40 6.85 -27.77
N PRO A 789 -44.42 5.97 -27.84
CA PRO A 789 -45.81 6.39 -27.98
C PRO A 789 -46.48 6.67 -26.62
N SER A 790 -47.46 7.55 -26.63
CA SER A 790 -48.48 7.77 -25.61
C SER A 790 -49.85 7.73 -26.30
N LEU A 791 -50.78 6.99 -25.72
CA LEU A 791 -52.14 6.83 -26.21
C LEU A 791 -53.06 7.04 -25.01
N ARG A 792 -54.01 7.96 -25.18
CA ARG A 792 -54.95 8.35 -24.15
C ARG A 792 -56.37 8.38 -24.69
N SER A 793 -57.31 7.86 -23.92
CA SER A 793 -58.75 8.06 -24.13
C SER A 793 -59.34 8.91 -23.02
N GLU A 794 -60.30 9.77 -23.35
CA GLU A 794 -60.98 10.64 -22.40
C GLU A 794 -62.49 10.54 -22.56
N ILE A 795 -63.20 10.61 -21.43
CA ILE A 795 -64.65 10.79 -21.39
C ILE A 795 -64.95 11.91 -20.39
N GLY A 796 -65.84 12.82 -20.77
CA GLY A 796 -66.11 13.98 -19.92
C GLY A 796 -67.35 14.74 -20.28
N ILE A 797 -67.54 15.85 -19.57
CA ILE A 797 -68.64 16.77 -19.74
C ILE A 797 -68.08 18.19 -19.78
N ASP A 798 -68.51 18.94 -20.79
CA ASP A 798 -68.37 20.40 -20.83
C ASP A 798 -69.68 21.07 -20.42
N ALA A 799 -69.62 22.01 -19.48
CA ALA A 799 -70.71 22.92 -19.17
C ALA A 799 -70.39 24.32 -19.69
N ASP A 800 -71.33 24.98 -20.32
CA ASP A 800 -71.17 26.34 -20.84
C ASP A 800 -72.32 27.26 -20.41
N ALA A 801 -72.01 28.50 -20.04
CA ALA A 801 -72.98 29.50 -19.61
C ALA A 801 -72.66 30.90 -20.19
N ALA A 802 -73.65 31.56 -20.77
CA ALA A 802 -73.56 32.98 -21.09
C ALA A 802 -73.76 33.79 -19.80
N ILE A 803 -72.79 34.63 -19.44
CA ILE A 803 -72.79 35.39 -18.17
C ILE A 803 -73.04 36.88 -18.39
N GLY A 804 -73.60 37.25 -19.54
CA GLY A 804 -73.92 38.63 -19.90
C GLY A 804 -72.69 39.46 -20.29
N ASN A 805 -72.72 40.76 -19.98
CA ASN A 805 -71.63 41.68 -20.29
C ASN A 805 -70.72 41.87 -19.07
N ILE A 806 -69.44 41.58 -19.22
CA ILE A 806 -68.39 41.85 -18.22
C ILE A 806 -67.41 42.85 -18.84
N LEU A 807 -67.16 43.96 -18.14
CA LEU A 807 -66.27 45.05 -18.62
C LEU A 807 -66.63 45.54 -20.05
N GLY A 808 -67.93 45.60 -20.37
CA GLY A 808 -68.41 46.02 -21.69
C GLY A 808 -68.33 44.97 -22.80
N SER A 809 -67.80 43.77 -22.52
CA SER A 809 -67.67 42.66 -23.47
C SER A 809 -68.66 41.55 -23.17
N ARG A 810 -69.22 40.88 -24.18
CA ARG A 810 -70.05 39.69 -23.96
C ARG A 810 -69.16 38.55 -23.49
N ALA A 811 -69.51 37.94 -22.36
CA ALA A 811 -68.70 36.93 -21.71
C ALA A 811 -69.41 35.57 -21.68
N LYS A 812 -68.64 34.52 -21.97
CA LYS A 812 -69.07 33.13 -21.85
C LYS A 812 -68.08 32.36 -20.98
N LEU A 813 -68.60 31.67 -19.98
CA LEU A 813 -67.83 30.75 -19.13
C LEU A 813 -68.04 29.33 -19.60
N MET A 814 -66.98 28.53 -19.59
CA MET A 814 -67.02 27.10 -19.86
C MET A 814 -66.22 26.36 -18.79
N ALA A 815 -66.72 25.21 -18.36
CA ALA A 815 -66.04 24.32 -17.44
C ALA A 815 -66.05 22.90 -18.00
N ARG A 816 -64.94 22.19 -17.92
CA ARG A 816 -64.76 20.79 -18.34
C ARG A 816 -64.39 19.95 -17.14
N LEU A 817 -65.01 18.79 -17.02
CA LEU A 817 -64.58 17.71 -16.14
C LEU A 817 -64.49 16.42 -16.96
N ALA A 818 -63.36 15.73 -16.90
CA ALA A 818 -63.16 14.48 -17.64
C ALA A 818 -62.30 13.48 -16.88
N TRP A 819 -62.52 12.19 -17.15
CA TRP A 819 -61.62 11.12 -16.81
C TRP A 819 -60.79 10.74 -18.04
N ALA A 820 -59.51 10.53 -17.84
CA ALA A 820 -58.57 10.10 -18.85
C ALA A 820 -57.92 8.77 -18.46
N HIS A 821 -57.77 7.87 -19.45
CA HIS A 821 -57.03 6.63 -19.31
C HIS A 821 -55.82 6.61 -20.25
N GLU A 822 -54.62 6.44 -19.69
CA GLU A 822 -53.33 6.36 -20.37
C GLU A 822 -52.91 4.89 -20.53
N TYR A 823 -52.75 4.44 -21.78
CA TYR A 823 -52.43 3.05 -22.09
C TYR A 823 -50.92 2.75 -22.07
N GLN A 824 -50.07 3.78 -22.06
CA GLN A 824 -48.61 3.65 -21.95
C GLN A 824 -48.11 4.40 -20.73
N THR A 825 -47.92 3.65 -19.65
CA THR A 825 -47.60 4.24 -18.35
C THR A 825 -46.11 4.47 -18.15
N THR A 826 -45.21 3.72 -18.81
CA THR A 826 -43.78 3.76 -18.50
C THR A 826 -42.93 3.95 -19.75
N GLY A 827 -42.04 4.95 -19.72
CA GLY A 827 -40.97 5.12 -20.71
C GLY A 827 -39.68 4.45 -20.24
N SER A 828 -39.05 3.66 -21.12
CA SER A 828 -37.70 3.11 -20.89
C SER A 828 -36.72 3.59 -21.95
N VAL A 829 -35.46 3.76 -21.56
CA VAL A 829 -34.34 4.09 -22.43
C VAL A 829 -33.27 3.00 -22.31
N SER A 830 -32.71 2.57 -23.45
CA SER A 830 -31.60 1.62 -23.48
C SER A 830 -30.28 2.35 -23.65
N ALA A 831 -29.32 2.04 -22.80
CA ALA A 831 -28.02 2.68 -22.74
C ALA A 831 -26.87 1.67 -22.62
N TRP A 832 -25.64 2.11 -22.88
CA TRP A 832 -24.41 1.40 -22.54
C TRP A 832 -23.28 2.39 -22.22
N PHE A 833 -22.28 1.96 -21.48
CA PHE A 833 -21.11 2.78 -21.16
C PHE A 833 -20.16 2.85 -22.36
N GLN A 834 -19.79 4.07 -22.77
CA GLN A 834 -18.92 4.31 -23.93
C GLN A 834 -17.55 3.61 -23.80
N SER A 835 -16.99 3.64 -22.60
CA SER A 835 -15.67 3.09 -22.28
C SER A 835 -15.70 1.63 -21.83
N LEU A 836 -16.87 0.96 -21.85
CA LEU A 836 -17.00 -0.42 -21.42
C LEU A 836 -17.92 -1.18 -22.39
N PRO A 837 -17.38 -1.75 -23.49
CA PRO A 837 -18.15 -2.56 -24.42
C PRO A 837 -18.87 -3.74 -23.73
N GLY A 838 -20.04 -4.13 -24.26
CA GLY A 838 -20.84 -5.23 -23.67
C GLY A 838 -21.68 -4.84 -22.45
N SER A 839 -21.73 -3.56 -22.08
CA SER A 839 -22.43 -3.04 -20.90
C SER A 839 -23.84 -2.50 -21.19
N THR A 840 -24.64 -3.16 -22.02
CA THR A 840 -26.00 -2.69 -22.36
C THR A 840 -26.98 -2.90 -21.20
N PHE A 841 -27.79 -1.88 -20.89
CA PHE A 841 -28.85 -1.94 -19.90
C PHE A 841 -30.04 -1.06 -20.28
N ALA A 842 -31.19 -1.30 -19.64
CA ALA A 842 -32.38 -0.47 -19.78
C ALA A 842 -32.69 0.23 -18.46
N VAL A 843 -33.10 1.49 -18.55
CA VAL A 843 -33.52 2.31 -17.40
C VAL A 843 -34.93 2.78 -17.63
N SER A 844 -35.73 2.67 -16.58
CA SER A 844 -37.12 3.14 -16.58
C SER A 844 -37.21 4.50 -15.90
N GLY A 845 -37.89 5.43 -16.55
CA GLY A 845 -38.28 6.71 -15.94
C GLY A 845 -39.52 6.55 -15.04
N ALA A 846 -39.96 7.68 -14.48
CA ALA A 846 -41.21 7.72 -13.71
C ALA A 846 -42.40 7.26 -14.54
N SER A 847 -43.20 6.35 -13.96
CA SER A 847 -44.40 5.83 -14.61
C SER A 847 -45.59 6.75 -14.37
N MET A 848 -46.22 7.20 -15.45
CA MET A 848 -47.47 7.93 -15.45
C MET A 848 -48.62 7.05 -14.91
N PRO A 849 -49.53 7.60 -14.10
CA PRO A 849 -50.72 6.87 -13.65
C PRO A 849 -51.63 6.54 -14.84
N SER A 850 -52.21 5.34 -14.85
CA SER A 850 -53.15 4.94 -15.90
C SER A 850 -54.41 5.79 -15.91
N ASP A 851 -54.88 6.25 -14.74
CA ASP A 851 -56.15 6.95 -14.61
C ASP A 851 -55.94 8.35 -14.03
N MET A 852 -56.52 9.36 -14.68
CA MET A 852 -56.38 10.77 -14.30
C MET A 852 -57.69 11.54 -14.38
N GLY A 853 -57.85 12.50 -13.48
CA GLY A 853 -58.89 13.52 -13.57
C GLY A 853 -58.40 14.76 -14.31
N ILE A 854 -59.25 15.32 -15.17
CA ILE A 854 -59.01 16.57 -15.90
C ILE A 854 -60.09 17.58 -15.48
N ALA A 855 -59.67 18.77 -15.09
CA ALA A 855 -60.53 19.91 -14.88
C ALA A 855 -60.03 21.10 -15.71
N ARG A 856 -60.93 21.77 -16.44
CA ARG A 856 -60.59 22.99 -17.19
C ARG A 856 -61.65 24.05 -17.00
N VAL A 857 -61.23 25.31 -16.92
CA VAL A 857 -62.12 26.47 -16.91
C VAL A 857 -61.67 27.42 -18.01
N MET A 858 -62.61 27.94 -18.78
CA MET A 858 -62.36 28.89 -19.86
C MET A 858 -63.31 30.07 -19.76
N ALA A 859 -62.78 31.29 -19.93
CA ALA A 859 -63.56 32.50 -20.07
C ALA A 859 -63.28 33.11 -21.46
N ASN A 860 -64.33 33.32 -22.23
CA ASN A 860 -64.26 33.92 -23.56
C ASN A 860 -64.97 35.28 -23.54
N PHE A 861 -64.27 36.32 -23.95
CA PHE A 861 -64.73 37.71 -24.02
C PHE A 861 -64.79 38.15 -25.48
N GLU A 862 -65.97 38.51 -25.97
CA GLU A 862 -66.16 39.16 -27.26
C GLU A 862 -65.99 40.67 -27.06
N LEU A 863 -64.82 41.19 -27.40
CA LEU A 863 -64.43 42.59 -27.16
C LEU A 863 -65.22 43.53 -28.07
N ASP A 864 -65.34 43.15 -29.35
CA ASP A 864 -66.17 43.81 -30.36
C ASP A 864 -66.61 42.80 -31.44
N ARG A 865 -67.11 43.30 -32.59
CA ARG A 865 -67.56 42.45 -33.71
C ARG A 865 -66.44 41.68 -34.41
N ALA A 866 -65.18 42.09 -34.24
CA ALA A 866 -64.00 41.55 -34.91
C ALA A 866 -63.05 40.81 -33.96
N TRP A 867 -62.94 41.22 -32.70
CA TRP A 867 -61.94 40.77 -31.74
C TRP A 867 -62.52 39.99 -30.57
N SER A 868 -61.84 38.91 -30.19
CA SER A 868 -62.16 38.12 -29.01
C SER A 868 -60.90 37.77 -28.22
N PHE A 869 -61.03 37.76 -26.89
CA PHE A 869 -60.00 37.36 -25.96
C PHE A 869 -60.44 36.15 -25.15
N ARG A 870 -59.54 35.20 -24.91
CA ARG A 870 -59.82 34.00 -24.13
C ARG A 870 -58.75 33.75 -23.09
N LEU A 871 -59.20 33.38 -21.91
CA LEU A 871 -58.39 32.81 -20.83
C LEU A 871 -58.81 31.37 -20.58
N GLN A 872 -57.84 30.50 -20.38
CA GLN A 872 -58.04 29.08 -20.08
C GLN A 872 -57.08 28.66 -18.98
N ALA A 873 -57.59 27.88 -18.02
CA ALA A 873 -56.80 27.20 -17.01
C ALA A 873 -57.16 25.71 -17.01
N ASP A 874 -56.15 24.87 -16.97
CA ASP A 874 -56.22 23.40 -16.99
C ASP A 874 -55.55 22.84 -15.73
N ALA A 875 -56.14 21.78 -15.19
CA ALA A 875 -55.56 20.96 -14.15
C ALA A 875 -55.74 19.47 -14.51
N GLU A 876 -54.65 18.70 -14.46
CA GLU A 876 -54.70 17.24 -14.46
C GLU A 876 -54.18 16.73 -13.11
N PHE A 877 -54.81 15.68 -12.57
CA PHE A 877 -54.44 15.12 -11.27
C PHE A 877 -54.68 13.62 -11.21
N ALA A 878 -53.75 12.91 -10.56
CA ALA A 878 -53.85 11.49 -10.24
C ALA A 878 -52.92 11.15 -9.07
N ASP A 879 -52.87 9.88 -8.66
CA ASP A 879 -51.90 9.44 -7.67
C ASP A 879 -50.46 9.71 -8.17
N ARG A 880 -49.67 10.46 -7.40
CA ARG A 880 -48.30 10.88 -7.74
C ARG A 880 -48.15 11.75 -9.01
N TYR A 881 -49.22 12.25 -9.63
CA TYR A 881 -49.15 13.11 -10.81
C TYR A 881 -50.01 14.35 -10.64
N GLY A 882 -49.49 15.50 -11.06
CA GLY A 882 -50.27 16.72 -11.17
C GLY A 882 -49.69 17.66 -12.21
N ALA A 883 -50.55 18.35 -12.94
CA ALA A 883 -50.16 19.35 -13.91
C ALA A 883 -51.15 20.52 -13.90
N PHE A 884 -50.63 21.74 -13.98
CA PHE A 884 -51.40 22.96 -14.16
C PHE A 884 -50.93 23.66 -15.41
N ALA A 885 -51.86 24.16 -16.21
CA ALA A 885 -51.52 24.98 -17.37
C ALA A 885 -52.48 26.14 -17.54
N GLY A 886 -52.00 27.17 -18.22
CA GLY A 886 -52.75 28.36 -18.57
C GLY A 886 -52.52 28.74 -20.02
N THR A 887 -53.57 29.18 -20.70
CA THR A 887 -53.49 29.71 -22.06
C THR A 887 -54.25 31.03 -22.15
N ALA A 888 -53.64 32.04 -22.76
CA ALA A 888 -54.27 33.30 -23.11
C ALA A 888 -54.24 33.47 -24.63
N ARG A 889 -55.38 33.71 -25.27
CA ARG A 889 -55.51 33.81 -26.73
C ARG A 889 -56.26 35.08 -27.14
N LEU A 890 -55.71 35.79 -28.11
CA LEU A 890 -56.35 36.90 -28.80
C LEU A 890 -56.62 36.51 -30.25
N ALA A 891 -57.82 36.76 -30.75
CA ALA A 891 -58.20 36.44 -32.12
C ALA A 891 -58.99 37.59 -32.78
N GLY A 892 -58.70 37.84 -34.06
CA GLY A 892 -59.33 38.88 -34.88
C GLY A 892 -59.89 38.30 -36.19
N ARG A 893 -61.08 38.75 -36.60
CA ARG A 893 -61.77 38.34 -37.85
C ARG A 893 -61.57 39.38 -38.95
N PHE A 894 -61.18 38.92 -40.14
CA PHE A 894 -60.81 39.73 -41.29
C PHE A 894 -61.70 39.45 -42.51
#